data_AF-A0AA97PK14-F1
#
_entry.id   AF-A0AA97PK14-F1
#
_cell.length_a   1.000
_cell.length_b   1.000
_cell.length_c   1.000
_cell.angle_alpha   90.00
_cell.angle_beta   90.00
_cell.angle_gamma   90.00
#
_symmetry.space_group_name_H-M   'P 1'
#
loop_
_entity.id
_entity.type
_entity.pdbx_description
1 polymer ?
#
loop_
_entity_poly.entity_id
_entity_poly.type
_entity_poly.pdbx_seq_one_letter_code
_entity_poly.pdbx_strand_id
1 'polypeptide(L)'
;MPDSKNLIPRMQAKGPFSVPVPGATAAPGETVPRRHPDAATELWTRPAPEVSTTWELVKYSVEKFGNAKCVGSRRLVRTHQETKKIKKMVDGQEREVDKQWTYFELSGYEYLTYNEYYRLVVQLGAGLRKVGLVAEDRVHIYAATSQNWLAMSHAAGSQSMAIVTAYDTLGEEGLRHSMVATKAKAIFLDPHLLPTLGNVLKDATDITHVIWNTQNKVKQEHIDKLNQTYPNVTVLSFDDLKKLGDENPVDAVPPNADDLCCIMYTSGSTGTPKGVPLKHSNVVAAVAGVSVVVQPYIGPGDGLLTYLPAAHILEFVFENSAMFWGATMGYGNPKTLSDASVRNCNGDIKEFKPTVLVGVPAVWENVKKGIIGKVNAGSPVVRNLFWGAMSMKNNLMGMNLPGSGILDAVVFKKIKEATGGRLKICLNGGGPVAKETQRFLSMAICPMIIGYGLTETTAMGTLQNPMEWSTDTIGSMPASVEAKLVDFADAGYHVTNKPNPQGEVWLRGPTVMSGYYQNDKETAEAMTEDGWFKTGDIGEFDSQGHLKLIDRKKNLIKTLNGEYIALEKLESIYRSAPVVANICCYADDSQAKPVALIVPAEPALKKLAASVGAKGETLEELIHDSKVNAAVLKDMQNVGRQGGLAGIEIIDGVVLSDEEWTPQNGLVTAAQKLNRKGILQKYKKEVDQAYGIKNPARQKSCLDENHSERRSSQRIELPIPGTHTPPQCRRKQMSTSYVGERLPCQSPLTMYLDLPPTHQGYPGFAFASRGEPSQITPHTTWKPNNINPTHDRGSKEC
;
A
#
# COMPACT_ATOMS: atom_id res chain seq x y z
N MET A 1 -17.32 -19.87 20.12
CA MET A 1 -16.47 -19.32 19.05
C MET A 1 -15.46 -20.36 18.63
N PRO A 2 -15.09 -20.48 17.35
CA PRO A 2 -13.95 -21.31 16.95
C PRO A 2 -12.73 -20.93 17.78
N ASP A 3 -11.87 -21.91 18.10
CA ASP A 3 -10.71 -21.72 18.95
C ASP A 3 -9.77 -20.67 18.33
N SER A 4 -9.78 -19.45 18.89
CA SER A 4 -8.97 -18.29 18.48
C SER A 4 -7.46 -18.57 18.52
N LYS A 5 -7.06 -19.69 19.11
CA LYS A 5 -5.68 -20.15 19.19
C LYS A 5 -5.14 -20.76 17.89
N ASN A 6 -5.99 -21.16 16.95
CA ASN A 6 -5.56 -21.81 15.69
C ASN A 6 -6.15 -21.12 14.45
N LEU A 7 -5.61 -19.95 14.11
CA LEU A 7 -5.87 -19.29 12.83
C LEU A 7 -5.28 -20.11 11.67
N ILE A 8 -6.12 -20.53 10.74
CA ILE A 8 -5.72 -21.32 9.57
C ILE A 8 -6.24 -20.67 8.29
N PRO A 9 -5.51 -20.77 7.18
CA PRO A 9 -5.85 -20.07 5.94
C PRO A 9 -6.94 -20.80 5.17
N ARG A 10 -8.18 -20.68 5.68
CA ARG A 10 -9.41 -21.14 5.05
C ARG A 10 -10.61 -20.42 5.65
N MET A 11 -11.73 -20.44 4.95
CA MET A 11 -13.02 -19.98 5.46
C MET A 11 -13.44 -20.84 6.66
N GLN A 12 -13.58 -20.23 7.83
CA GLN A 12 -14.03 -20.86 9.08
C GLN A 12 -15.34 -20.25 9.59
N ALA A 13 -15.62 -18.99 9.26
CA ALA A 13 -16.86 -18.31 9.56
C ALA A 13 -17.93 -18.57 8.49
N LYS A 14 -19.20 -18.34 8.84
CA LYS A 14 -20.34 -18.39 7.91
C LYS A 14 -20.90 -16.98 7.76
N GLY A 15 -21.27 -16.62 6.53
CA GLY A 15 -21.87 -15.33 6.23
C GLY A 15 -23.31 -15.19 6.75
N PRO A 16 -23.95 -14.05 6.48
CA PRO A 16 -23.44 -12.96 5.63
C PRO A 16 -22.35 -12.14 6.33
N PHE A 17 -21.31 -11.76 5.58
CA PHE A 17 -20.18 -10.95 6.06
C PHE A 17 -20.39 -9.45 5.83
N SER A 18 -21.49 -9.10 5.16
CA SER A 18 -22.09 -7.78 5.23
C SER A 18 -23.59 -7.86 5.07
N VAL A 19 -24.29 -6.89 5.63
CA VAL A 19 -25.76 -6.80 5.56
C VAL A 19 -26.18 -5.47 4.93
N PRO A 20 -27.31 -5.44 4.21
CA PRO A 20 -27.89 -4.17 3.75
C PRO A 20 -28.18 -3.24 4.92
N VAL A 21 -27.99 -1.93 4.73
CA VAL A 21 -28.37 -0.92 5.72
C VAL A 21 -29.89 -0.98 5.94
N PRO A 22 -30.37 -1.16 7.19
CA PRO A 22 -31.79 -1.23 7.48
C PRO A 22 -32.54 0.02 6.98
N GLY A 23 -33.62 -0.20 6.24
CA GLY A 23 -34.47 0.87 5.70
C GLY A 23 -33.90 1.63 4.49
N ALA A 24 -32.66 1.35 4.06
CA ALA A 24 -32.09 1.98 2.87
C ALA A 24 -32.66 1.37 1.58
N THR A 25 -32.98 2.24 0.61
CA THR A 25 -33.39 1.85 -0.75
C THR A 25 -32.29 2.19 -1.74
N ALA A 26 -32.11 1.34 -2.76
CA ALA A 26 -31.19 1.61 -3.84
C ALA A 26 -31.76 2.70 -4.77
N ALA A 27 -30.94 3.70 -5.12
CA ALA A 27 -31.25 4.59 -6.23
C ALA A 27 -31.03 3.87 -7.58
N PRO A 28 -31.61 4.37 -8.69
CA PRO A 28 -31.35 3.81 -10.02
C PRO A 28 -29.85 3.74 -10.33
N GLY A 29 -29.35 2.57 -10.74
CA GLY A 29 -27.93 2.36 -11.02
C GLY A 29 -27.05 2.17 -9.78
N GLU A 30 -27.65 1.96 -8.59
CA GLU A 30 -26.91 1.73 -7.35
C GLU A 30 -27.33 0.41 -6.67
N THR A 31 -26.46 -0.15 -5.83
CA THR A 31 -26.85 -1.19 -4.86
C THR A 31 -27.33 -0.54 -3.57
N VAL A 32 -28.14 -1.26 -2.78
CA VAL A 32 -28.40 -0.88 -1.39
C VAL A 32 -27.05 -0.82 -0.63
N PRO A 33 -26.77 0.24 0.14
CA PRO A 33 -25.60 0.32 1.00
C PRO A 33 -25.48 -0.91 1.91
N ARG A 34 -24.26 -1.34 2.19
CA ARG A 34 -23.95 -2.49 3.03
C ARG A 34 -22.98 -2.14 4.15
N ARG A 35 -23.15 -2.78 5.31
CA ARG A 35 -22.35 -2.62 6.52
C ARG A 35 -21.85 -3.95 7.06
N HIS A 36 -20.88 -3.89 7.96
CA HIS A 36 -20.54 -5.00 8.84
C HIS A 36 -21.79 -5.43 9.66
N PRO A 37 -22.02 -6.73 9.89
CA PRO A 37 -23.16 -7.20 10.71
C PRO A 37 -23.23 -6.57 12.11
N ASP A 38 -22.09 -6.43 12.79
CA ASP A 38 -22.03 -5.80 14.14
C ASP A 38 -22.27 -4.28 14.13
N ALA A 39 -22.34 -3.67 12.93
CA ALA A 39 -22.63 -2.25 12.71
C ALA A 39 -23.89 -2.07 11.85
N ALA A 40 -24.79 -3.06 11.81
CA ALA A 40 -25.97 -3.02 10.95
C ALA A 40 -26.82 -1.76 11.20
N THR A 41 -27.04 -1.41 12.47
CA THR A 41 -27.85 -0.25 12.88
C THR A 41 -27.05 1.05 12.82
N GLU A 42 -25.83 1.07 13.35
CA GLU A 42 -25.00 2.26 13.47
C GLU A 42 -23.52 1.94 13.25
N LEU A 43 -22.81 2.83 12.56
CA LEU A 43 -21.37 2.72 12.35
C LEU A 43 -20.61 3.07 13.62
N TRP A 44 -19.54 2.32 13.89
CA TRP A 44 -18.70 2.56 15.06
C TRP A 44 -17.82 3.79 14.84
N THR A 45 -17.95 4.76 15.74
CA THR A 45 -17.19 6.03 15.69
C THR A 45 -16.00 6.03 16.64
N ARG A 46 -15.97 5.14 17.63
CA ARG A 46 -14.91 5.05 18.65
C ARG A 46 -14.71 3.63 19.16
N PRO A 47 -13.48 3.24 19.53
CA PRO A 47 -13.17 1.90 20.02
C PRO A 47 -13.51 1.71 21.51
N ALA A 48 -13.62 2.81 22.26
CA ALA A 48 -14.11 2.87 23.63
C ALA A 48 -14.81 4.22 23.89
N PRO A 49 -15.77 4.33 24.82
CA PRO A 49 -16.51 5.56 25.09
C PRO A 49 -15.61 6.78 25.38
N GLU A 50 -14.53 6.59 26.11
CA GLU A 50 -13.57 7.60 26.55
C GLU A 50 -12.49 7.95 25.52
N VAL A 51 -12.44 7.25 24.38
CA VAL A 51 -11.43 7.46 23.33
C VAL A 51 -12.08 8.16 22.14
N SER A 52 -11.94 9.48 22.07
CA SER A 52 -12.41 10.32 20.96
C SER A 52 -11.26 10.97 20.18
N THR A 53 -10.05 10.97 20.74
CA THR A 53 -8.83 11.51 20.13
C THR A 53 -7.65 10.54 20.21
N THR A 54 -6.62 10.80 19.40
CA THR A 54 -5.35 10.04 19.47
C THR A 54 -4.61 10.27 20.80
N TRP A 55 -4.77 11.45 21.42
CA TRP A 55 -4.26 11.72 22.76
C TRP A 55 -4.95 10.86 23.83
N GLU A 56 -6.29 10.76 23.76
CA GLU A 56 -7.04 9.88 24.66
C GLU A 56 -6.72 8.41 24.46
N LEU A 57 -6.39 8.01 23.23
CA LEU A 57 -5.90 6.67 22.94
C LEU A 57 -4.61 6.38 23.73
N VAL A 58 -3.65 7.32 23.75
CA VAL A 58 -2.44 7.19 24.59
C VAL A 58 -2.80 7.09 26.07
N LYS A 59 -3.66 7.98 26.59
CA LYS A 59 -4.08 7.91 28.01
C LYS A 59 -4.74 6.58 28.37
N TYR A 60 -5.65 6.10 27.51
CA TYR A 60 -6.32 4.81 27.66
C TYR A 60 -5.30 3.67 27.74
N SER A 61 -4.30 3.67 26.85
CA SER A 61 -3.28 2.62 26.84
C SER A 61 -2.44 2.59 28.12
N VAL A 62 -2.15 3.76 28.70
CA VAL A 62 -1.42 3.87 29.97
C VAL A 62 -2.24 3.30 31.11
N GLU A 63 -3.52 3.67 31.18
CA GLU A 63 -4.44 3.17 32.22
C GLU A 63 -4.60 1.65 32.14
N LYS A 64 -4.66 1.08 30.92
CA LYS A 64 -4.87 -0.36 30.72
C LYS A 64 -3.59 -1.19 30.86
N PHE A 65 -2.44 -0.70 30.40
CA PHE A 65 -1.25 -1.52 30.19
C PHE A 65 -0.02 -1.08 31.01
N GLY A 66 0.02 0.15 31.53
CA GLY A 66 1.00 0.64 32.50
C GLY A 66 2.47 0.34 32.17
N ASN A 67 3.07 -0.61 32.88
CA ASN A 67 4.49 -0.99 32.73
C ASN A 67 4.73 -2.08 31.67
N ALA A 68 3.73 -2.48 30.89
CA ALA A 68 3.95 -3.37 29.75
C ALA A 68 4.79 -2.68 28.66
N LYS A 69 5.47 -3.46 27.83
CA LYS A 69 6.27 -2.94 26.70
C LYS A 69 5.37 -2.28 25.66
N CYS A 70 5.63 -1.01 25.36
CA CYS A 70 4.87 -0.21 24.41
C CYS A 70 5.59 -0.13 23.07
N VAL A 71 6.74 0.54 23.02
CA VAL A 71 7.56 0.71 21.81
C VAL A 71 8.95 0.19 22.06
N GLY A 72 9.59 -0.35 21.02
CA GLY A 72 10.99 -0.75 21.06
C GLY A 72 11.73 -0.34 19.79
N SER A 73 12.99 0.05 19.95
CA SER A 73 13.88 0.39 18.84
C SER A 73 15.27 -0.22 19.00
N ARG A 74 16.01 -0.28 17.90
CA ARG A 74 17.39 -0.79 17.86
C ARG A 74 18.34 0.34 17.52
N ARG A 75 19.54 0.31 18.09
CA ARG A 75 20.60 1.26 17.80
C ARG A 75 21.55 0.69 16.76
N LEU A 76 22.00 1.53 15.83
CA LEU A 76 23.08 1.18 14.90
C LEU A 76 24.40 1.12 15.67
N VAL A 77 24.95 -0.08 15.83
CA VAL A 77 26.24 -0.33 16.49
C VAL A 77 27.37 -0.01 15.52
N ARG A 78 27.32 -0.59 14.32
CA ARG A 78 28.37 -0.44 13.32
C ARG A 78 27.84 -0.55 11.90
N THR A 79 28.47 0.19 10.99
CA THR A 79 28.31 0.02 9.54
C THR A 79 29.53 -0.72 9.00
N HIS A 80 29.28 -1.80 8.27
CA HIS A 80 30.30 -2.60 7.60
C HIS A 80 30.33 -2.24 6.12
N GLN A 81 31.52 -2.04 5.57
CA GLN A 81 31.72 -1.84 4.13
C GLN A 81 32.49 -3.04 3.58
N GLU A 82 31.93 -3.69 2.56
CA GLU A 82 32.59 -4.74 1.80
C GLU A 82 32.78 -4.26 0.36
N THR A 83 34.02 -4.14 -0.09
CA THR A 83 34.30 -3.83 -1.50
C THR A 83 34.35 -5.13 -2.29
N LYS A 84 33.54 -5.23 -3.34
CA LYS A 84 33.59 -6.33 -4.32
C LYS A 84 33.89 -5.77 -5.68
N LYS A 85 34.90 -6.33 -6.34
CA LYS A 85 35.18 -6.06 -7.76
C LYS A 85 34.03 -6.64 -8.60
N ILE A 86 33.37 -5.79 -9.34
CA ILE A 86 32.37 -6.19 -10.34
C ILE A 86 32.89 -5.83 -11.72
N LYS A 87 32.70 -6.72 -12.67
CA LYS A 87 32.95 -6.42 -14.09
C LYS A 87 31.82 -5.52 -14.57
N LYS A 88 32.15 -4.30 -15.02
CA LYS A 88 31.22 -3.36 -15.63
C LYS A 88 31.79 -2.88 -16.97
N MET A 89 30.93 -2.73 -17.97
CA MET A 89 31.31 -2.11 -19.23
C MET A 89 31.36 -0.60 -19.05
N VAL A 90 32.54 0.00 -19.29
CA VAL A 90 32.72 1.45 -19.32
C VAL A 90 33.32 1.78 -20.68
N ASP A 91 32.62 2.58 -21.48
CA ASP A 91 33.00 2.95 -22.84
C ASP A 91 33.20 1.75 -23.80
N GLY A 92 32.40 0.69 -23.64
CA GLY A 92 32.49 -0.49 -24.50
C GLY A 92 33.67 -1.43 -24.19
N GLN A 93 34.34 -1.24 -23.05
CA GLN A 93 35.40 -2.13 -22.56
C GLN A 93 35.08 -2.64 -21.14
N GLU A 94 35.35 -3.92 -20.91
CA GLU A 94 35.14 -4.57 -19.62
C GLU A 94 36.19 -4.05 -18.61
N ARG A 95 35.73 -3.36 -17.56
CA ARG A 95 36.57 -2.89 -16.46
C ARG A 95 36.10 -3.47 -15.14
N GLU A 96 37.05 -3.86 -14.30
CA GLU A 96 36.75 -4.14 -12.90
C GLU A 96 36.49 -2.82 -12.18
N VAL A 97 35.28 -2.65 -11.67
CA VAL A 97 34.88 -1.50 -10.87
C VAL A 97 34.63 -1.99 -9.44
N ASP A 98 35.20 -1.28 -8.48
CA ASP A 98 34.95 -1.54 -7.07
C ASP A 98 33.52 -1.10 -6.72
N LYS A 99 32.65 -2.07 -6.38
CA LYS A 99 31.33 -1.79 -5.82
C LYS A 99 31.36 -2.02 -4.31
N GLN A 100 31.14 -0.95 -3.57
CA GLN A 100 30.99 -1.03 -2.11
C GLN A 100 29.58 -1.47 -1.75
N TRP A 101 29.51 -2.53 -0.93
CA TRP A 101 28.29 -2.98 -0.28
C TRP A 101 28.29 -2.52 1.17
N THR A 102 27.17 -1.99 1.62
CA THR A 102 26.99 -1.54 3.00
C THR A 102 26.11 -2.53 3.75
N TYR A 103 26.59 -2.99 4.90
CA TYR A 103 25.83 -3.83 5.83
C TYR A 103 25.77 -3.19 7.22
N PHE A 104 24.76 -3.56 7.99
CA PHE A 104 24.47 -2.95 9.28
C PHE A 104 24.64 -3.96 10.43
N GLU A 105 25.18 -3.50 11.54
CA GLU A 105 25.19 -4.23 12.81
C GLU A 105 24.37 -3.43 13.81
N LEU A 106 23.31 -4.05 14.33
CA LEU A 106 22.29 -3.43 15.16
C LEU A 106 22.29 -4.08 16.55
N SER A 107 21.97 -3.31 17.58
CA SER A 107 21.76 -3.82 18.94
C SER A 107 20.55 -4.74 19.03
N GLY A 108 20.31 -5.35 20.20
CA GLY A 108 18.97 -5.84 20.55
C GLY A 108 17.97 -4.69 20.70
N TYR A 109 16.69 -5.02 20.87
CA TYR A 109 15.65 -4.02 21.11
C TYR A 109 15.74 -3.44 22.53
N GLU A 110 15.73 -2.11 22.62
CA GLU A 110 15.51 -1.34 23.83
C GLU A 110 14.06 -0.86 23.85
N TYR A 111 13.37 -1.04 24.97
CA TYR A 111 11.93 -0.82 25.07
C TYR A 111 11.59 0.32 26.02
N LEU A 112 10.57 1.09 25.65
CA LEU A 112 9.82 1.93 26.57
C LEU A 112 8.53 1.21 26.97
N THR A 113 8.18 1.31 28.24
CA THR A 113 6.84 0.95 28.75
C THR A 113 5.79 1.97 28.31
N TYR A 114 4.50 1.67 28.46
CA TYR A 114 3.44 2.64 28.18
C TYR A 114 3.57 3.90 29.05
N ASN A 115 3.93 3.73 30.33
CA ASN A 115 4.23 4.84 31.24
C ASN A 115 5.41 5.71 30.76
N GLU A 116 6.52 5.10 30.34
CA GLU A 116 7.69 5.82 29.84
C GLU A 116 7.41 6.52 28.50
N TYR A 117 6.64 5.86 27.61
CA TYR A 117 6.20 6.45 26.36
C TYR A 117 5.28 7.66 26.59
N TYR A 118 4.32 7.55 27.50
CA TYR A 118 3.48 8.69 27.89
C TYR A 118 4.29 9.86 28.43
N ARG A 119 5.27 9.58 29.30
CA ARG A 119 6.19 10.62 29.80
C ARG A 119 6.95 11.29 28.65
N LEU A 120 7.46 10.51 27.70
CA LEU A 120 8.11 11.04 26.49
C LEU A 120 7.18 11.96 25.71
N VAL A 121 5.93 11.54 25.47
CA VAL A 121 4.92 12.35 24.76
C VAL A 121 4.64 13.67 25.46
N VAL A 122 4.44 13.65 26.79
CA VAL A 122 4.21 14.86 27.59
C VAL A 122 5.41 15.80 27.57
N GLN A 123 6.63 15.26 27.70
CA GLN A 123 7.86 16.04 27.61
C GLN A 123 8.02 16.71 26.24
N LEU A 124 7.76 15.99 25.15
CA LEU A 124 7.83 16.58 23.81
C LEU A 124 6.74 17.64 23.60
N GLY A 125 5.51 17.40 24.07
CA GLY A 125 4.42 18.37 23.99
C GLY A 125 4.75 19.66 24.74
N ALA A 126 5.30 19.54 25.95
CA ALA A 126 5.81 20.67 26.72
C ALA A 126 6.97 21.40 26.02
N GLY A 127 7.87 20.65 25.39
CA GLY A 127 8.94 21.20 24.56
C GLY A 127 8.40 22.03 23.39
N LEU A 128 7.40 21.52 22.67
CA LEU A 128 6.75 22.25 21.56
C LEU A 128 6.10 23.56 22.04
N ARG A 129 5.43 23.53 23.20
CA ARG A 129 4.89 24.75 23.84
C ARG A 129 6.01 25.72 24.23
N LYS A 130 7.12 25.21 24.77
CA LYS A 130 8.25 26.03 25.21
C LYS A 130 8.94 26.76 24.06
N VAL A 131 9.04 26.14 22.89
CA VAL A 131 9.57 26.79 21.68
C VAL A 131 8.55 27.74 21.02
N GLY A 132 7.36 27.90 21.59
CA GLY A 132 6.39 28.94 21.22
C GLY A 132 5.26 28.47 20.31
N LEU A 133 5.11 27.17 20.06
CA LEU A 133 3.92 26.66 19.35
C LEU A 133 2.70 26.71 20.27
N VAL A 134 1.53 26.98 19.69
CA VAL A 134 0.23 27.02 20.38
C VAL A 134 -0.77 26.05 19.74
N ALA A 135 -1.97 25.94 20.30
CA ALA A 135 -3.05 25.16 19.67
C ALA A 135 -3.31 25.66 18.24
N GLU A 136 -3.74 24.76 17.35
CA GLU A 136 -3.95 24.99 15.91
C GLU A 136 -2.69 25.21 15.06
N ASP A 137 -1.52 25.40 15.69
CA ASP A 137 -0.25 25.33 14.98
C ASP A 137 -0.02 23.93 14.42
N ARG A 138 0.81 23.86 13.38
CA ARG A 138 1.14 22.61 12.71
C ARG A 138 2.61 22.25 12.87
N VAL A 139 2.86 20.97 13.11
CA VAL A 139 4.19 20.36 13.11
C VAL A 139 4.34 19.53 11.83
N HIS A 140 5.25 19.94 10.96
CA HIS A 140 5.58 19.18 9.77
C HIS A 140 6.50 18.02 10.14
N ILE A 141 6.25 16.82 9.64
CA ILE A 141 7.07 15.64 9.89
C ILE A 141 7.58 15.10 8.55
N TYR A 142 8.90 15.22 8.35
CA TYR A 142 9.64 14.79 7.19
C TYR A 142 10.76 13.82 7.61
N ALA A 143 10.37 12.62 8.04
CA ALA A 143 11.27 11.60 8.58
C ALA A 143 10.78 10.20 8.22
N ALA A 144 11.70 9.23 8.26
CA ALA A 144 11.37 7.82 8.22
C ALA A 144 10.61 7.39 9.50
N THR A 145 9.92 6.27 9.40
CA THR A 145 9.17 5.68 10.52
C THR A 145 10.08 5.35 11.68
N SER A 146 9.70 5.82 12.88
CA SER A 146 10.41 5.52 14.10
C SER A 146 9.55 5.80 15.33
N GLN A 147 9.96 5.31 16.50
CA GLN A 147 9.28 5.63 17.75
C GLN A 147 9.20 7.16 18.01
N ASN A 148 10.21 7.91 17.55
CA ASN A 148 10.26 9.36 17.68
C ASN A 148 9.25 10.03 16.76
N TRP A 149 9.00 9.45 15.57
CA TRP A 149 7.95 9.90 14.65
C TRP A 149 6.57 9.84 15.32
N LEU A 150 6.19 8.67 15.86
CA LEU A 150 4.89 8.50 16.51
C LEU A 150 4.79 9.33 17.80
N ALA A 151 5.87 9.39 18.58
CA ALA A 151 5.93 10.21 19.79
C ALA A 151 5.74 11.71 19.48
N MET A 152 6.34 12.22 18.39
CA MET A 152 6.13 13.60 17.95
C MET A 152 4.68 13.84 17.52
N SER A 153 4.06 12.88 16.83
CA SER A 153 2.64 12.93 16.47
C SER A 153 1.73 13.01 17.69
N HIS A 154 1.93 12.13 18.69
CA HIS A 154 1.14 12.15 19.91
C HIS A 154 1.44 13.39 20.77
N ALA A 155 2.67 13.90 20.74
CA ALA A 155 3.07 15.11 21.46
C ALA A 155 2.37 16.35 20.91
N ALA A 156 2.32 16.51 19.58
CA ALA A 156 1.54 17.54 18.92
C ALA A 156 0.04 17.41 19.29
N GLY A 157 -0.49 16.19 19.20
CA GLY A 157 -1.87 15.88 19.60
C GLY A 157 -2.18 16.20 21.07
N SER A 158 -1.23 16.07 22.00
CA SER A 158 -1.44 16.41 23.42
C SER A 158 -1.63 17.91 23.68
N GLN A 159 -1.30 18.75 22.69
CA GLN A 159 -1.31 20.21 22.78
C GLN A 159 -2.19 20.85 21.69
N SER A 160 -3.14 20.09 21.12
CA SER A 160 -4.05 20.54 20.06
C SER A 160 -3.32 21.08 18.81
N MET A 161 -2.18 20.49 18.47
CA MET A 161 -1.43 20.78 17.25
C MET A 161 -1.62 19.65 16.24
N ALA A 162 -1.92 20.01 14.99
CA ALA A 162 -2.03 19.02 13.91
C ALA A 162 -0.66 18.70 13.32
N ILE A 163 -0.45 17.46 12.86
CA ILE A 163 0.75 17.13 12.09
C ILE A 163 0.53 17.27 10.58
N VAL A 164 1.59 17.57 9.85
CA VAL A 164 1.61 17.49 8.38
C VAL A 164 2.66 16.47 7.99
N THR A 165 2.28 15.44 7.24
CA THR A 165 3.22 14.36 6.92
C THR A 165 3.80 14.51 5.52
N ALA A 166 5.11 14.25 5.41
CA ALA A 166 5.79 14.03 4.15
C ALA A 166 6.65 12.76 4.25
N TYR A 167 6.63 11.96 3.18
CA TYR A 167 7.61 10.89 3.00
C TYR A 167 9.00 11.48 2.97
N ASP A 168 9.96 10.87 3.66
CA ASP A 168 11.40 11.19 3.59
C ASP A 168 11.96 11.18 2.15
N THR A 169 11.28 10.47 1.24
CA THR A 169 11.60 10.35 -0.19
C THR A 169 10.83 11.31 -1.11
N LEU A 170 10.04 12.27 -0.59
CA LEU A 170 9.16 13.13 -1.38
C LEU A 170 9.91 14.07 -2.36
N GLY A 171 11.17 14.40 -2.06
CA GLY A 171 11.98 15.35 -2.83
C GLY A 171 11.63 16.82 -2.57
N GLU A 172 12.44 17.73 -3.12
CA GLU A 172 12.36 19.17 -2.81
C GLU A 172 11.03 19.81 -3.23
N GLU A 173 10.54 19.54 -4.44
CA GLU A 173 9.33 20.20 -4.96
C GLU A 173 8.06 19.77 -4.22
N GLY A 174 7.93 18.48 -3.90
CA GLY A 174 6.81 18.00 -3.10
C GLY A 174 6.88 18.49 -1.65
N LEU A 175 8.10 18.55 -1.07
CA LEU A 175 8.33 19.11 0.25
C LEU A 175 7.94 20.61 0.29
N ARG A 176 8.44 21.40 -0.67
CA ARG A 176 8.12 22.83 -0.86
C ARG A 176 6.63 23.05 -0.92
N HIS A 177 5.93 22.30 -1.79
CA HIS A 177 4.49 22.40 -1.93
C HIS A 177 3.76 22.18 -0.61
N SER A 178 4.09 21.10 0.10
CA SER A 178 3.42 20.76 1.37
C SER A 178 3.67 21.79 2.48
N MET A 179 4.90 22.30 2.60
CA MET A 179 5.27 23.26 3.63
C MET A 179 4.61 24.62 3.40
N VAL A 180 4.66 25.13 2.17
CA VAL A 180 4.05 26.42 1.80
C VAL A 180 2.54 26.40 1.98
N ALA A 181 1.87 25.33 1.54
CA ALA A 181 0.42 25.22 1.64
C ALA A 181 -0.06 25.13 3.11
N THR A 182 0.68 24.42 3.96
CA THR A 182 0.24 24.14 5.34
C THR A 182 0.75 25.10 6.38
N LYS A 183 1.73 25.96 6.07
CA LYS A 183 2.25 26.99 6.99
C LYS A 183 2.61 26.43 8.37
N ALA A 184 3.24 25.26 8.40
CA ALA A 184 3.73 24.68 9.65
C ALA A 184 4.79 25.58 10.27
N LYS A 185 4.82 25.66 11.61
CA LYS A 185 5.80 26.49 12.34
C LYS A 185 7.06 25.74 12.74
N ALA A 186 6.94 24.44 12.92
CA ALA A 186 8.05 23.55 13.22
C ALA A 186 8.12 22.40 12.22
N ILE A 187 9.32 21.88 11.98
CA ILE A 187 9.54 20.65 11.22
C ILE A 187 10.40 19.67 12.01
N PHE A 188 9.94 18.43 12.13
CA PHE A 188 10.71 17.29 12.62
C PHE A 188 11.23 16.47 11.44
N LEU A 189 12.54 16.21 11.37
CA LEU A 189 13.14 15.46 10.26
C LEU A 189 14.33 14.58 10.62
N ASP A 190 14.64 13.62 9.75
CA ASP A 190 15.90 12.89 9.84
C ASP A 190 17.09 13.73 9.39
N PRO A 191 18.24 13.70 10.08
CA PRO A 191 19.38 14.61 9.83
C PRO A 191 19.93 14.63 8.40
N HIS A 192 19.83 13.51 7.67
CA HIS A 192 20.29 13.44 6.29
C HIS A 192 19.45 14.30 5.32
N LEU A 193 18.27 14.75 5.73
CA LEU A 193 17.34 15.58 4.95
C LEU A 193 17.55 17.09 5.16
N LEU A 194 18.41 17.49 6.09
CA LEU A 194 18.74 18.92 6.34
C LEU A 194 19.18 19.67 5.09
N PRO A 195 20.00 19.11 4.17
CA PRO A 195 20.36 19.80 2.92
C PRO A 195 19.15 20.08 2.03
N THR A 196 18.26 19.09 1.85
CA THR A 196 17.01 19.21 1.08
C THR A 196 16.13 20.30 1.68
N LEU A 197 15.97 20.31 3.01
CA LEU A 197 15.23 21.35 3.72
C LEU A 197 15.85 22.74 3.49
N GLY A 198 17.18 22.85 3.56
CA GLY A 198 17.89 24.12 3.34
C GLY A 198 17.63 24.73 1.95
N ASN A 199 17.40 23.91 0.93
CA ASN A 199 17.06 24.39 -0.43
C ASN A 199 15.60 24.89 -0.55
N VAL A 200 14.74 24.47 0.38
CA VAL A 200 13.29 24.71 0.36
C VAL A 200 12.86 25.83 1.33
N LEU A 201 13.56 26.01 2.45
CA LEU A 201 13.20 26.95 3.51
C LEU A 201 13.02 28.40 3.05
N LYS A 202 13.75 28.85 2.03
CA LYS A 202 13.60 30.19 1.44
C LYS A 202 12.16 30.52 1.02
N ASP A 203 11.37 29.52 0.65
CA ASP A 203 9.98 29.70 0.21
C ASP A 203 8.98 29.36 1.34
N ALA A 204 9.38 28.53 2.30
CA ALA A 204 8.55 28.09 3.44
C ALA A 204 8.89 28.86 4.72
N THR A 205 8.69 30.18 4.68
CA THR A 205 9.13 31.12 5.73
C THR A 205 8.38 31.01 7.05
N ASP A 206 7.25 30.30 7.10
CA ASP A 206 6.50 30.05 8.34
C ASP A 206 7.25 29.11 9.30
N ILE A 207 8.20 28.31 8.79
CA ILE A 207 9.03 27.42 9.61
C ILE A 207 10.05 28.24 10.39
N THR A 208 9.89 28.25 11.71
CA THR A 208 10.77 28.95 12.66
C THR A 208 11.62 27.98 13.47
N HIS A 209 11.22 26.70 13.53
CA HIS A 209 11.89 25.67 14.34
C HIS A 209 12.17 24.41 13.53
N VAL A 210 13.41 23.94 13.59
CA VAL A 210 13.86 22.69 12.96
C VAL A 210 14.31 21.73 14.05
N ILE A 211 13.64 20.59 14.17
CA ILE A 211 13.92 19.56 15.16
C ILE A 211 14.46 18.33 14.45
N TRP A 212 15.73 17.97 14.67
CA TRP A 212 16.32 16.81 14.01
C TRP A 212 16.26 15.56 14.88
N ASN A 213 16.03 14.41 14.25
CA ASN A 213 15.86 13.12 14.91
C ASN A 213 17.17 12.54 15.44
N THR A 214 17.27 12.35 16.75
CA THR A 214 18.48 11.84 17.43
C THR A 214 18.72 10.36 17.29
N GLN A 215 17.78 9.59 16.73
CA GLN A 215 18.01 8.19 16.36
C GLN A 215 19.01 8.02 15.22
N ASN A 216 19.28 9.10 14.49
CA ASN A 216 20.18 9.12 13.34
C ASN A 216 21.37 10.05 13.63
N LYS A 217 22.54 9.70 13.08
CA LYS A 217 23.73 10.56 13.21
C LYS A 217 23.57 11.81 12.36
N VAL A 218 23.74 12.98 12.97
CA VAL A 218 23.80 14.26 12.27
C VAL A 218 25.23 14.59 11.84
N LYS A 219 25.37 15.30 10.73
CA LYS A 219 26.62 15.95 10.36
C LYS A 219 26.55 17.42 10.77
N GLN A 220 27.48 17.86 11.61
CA GLN A 220 27.50 19.24 12.11
C GLN A 220 27.54 20.28 10.98
N GLU A 221 28.24 19.97 9.88
CA GLU A 221 28.30 20.81 8.67
C GLU A 221 26.91 21.19 8.12
N HIS A 222 25.92 20.27 8.22
CA HIS A 222 24.57 20.55 7.75
C HIS A 222 23.84 21.53 8.66
N ILE A 223 24.03 21.42 9.99
CA ILE A 223 23.46 22.34 10.97
C ILE A 223 24.09 23.72 10.81
N ASP A 224 25.42 23.79 10.74
CA ASP A 224 26.16 25.05 10.63
C ASP A 224 25.75 25.82 9.36
N LYS A 225 25.65 25.11 8.23
CA LYS A 225 25.17 25.69 6.97
C LYS A 225 23.74 26.20 7.07
N LEU A 226 22.85 25.47 7.75
CA LEU A 226 21.46 25.87 7.93
C LEU A 226 21.37 27.14 8.79
N ASN A 227 22.07 27.18 9.93
CA ASN A 227 22.12 28.34 10.83
C ASN A 227 22.73 29.57 10.16
N GLN A 228 23.78 29.39 9.34
CA GLN A 228 24.40 30.48 8.58
C GLN A 228 23.44 31.05 7.52
N THR A 229 22.68 30.19 6.84
CA THR A 229 21.78 30.59 5.75
C THR A 229 20.47 31.19 6.28
N TYR A 230 19.97 30.66 7.40
CA TYR A 230 18.68 31.02 8.00
C TYR A 230 18.86 31.33 9.50
N PRO A 231 19.46 32.48 9.86
CA PRO A 231 19.76 32.81 11.26
C PRO A 231 18.51 33.02 12.15
N ASN A 232 17.34 33.18 11.54
CA ASN A 232 16.06 33.32 12.23
C ASN A 232 15.36 31.97 12.51
N VAL A 233 15.94 30.86 12.06
CA VAL A 233 15.41 29.51 12.28
C VAL A 233 16.18 28.85 13.43
N THR A 234 15.47 28.45 14.47
CA THR A 234 16.06 27.75 15.61
C THR A 234 16.20 26.26 15.29
N VAL A 235 17.43 25.74 15.34
CA VAL A 235 17.71 24.31 15.12
C VAL A 235 17.95 23.62 16.47
N LEU A 236 17.18 22.58 16.76
CA LEU A 236 17.21 21.80 18.00
C LEU A 236 17.31 20.31 17.69
N SER A 237 17.90 19.52 18.57
CA SER A 237 17.76 18.06 18.52
C SER A 237 16.44 17.61 19.17
N PHE A 238 15.98 16.41 18.83
CA PHE A 238 14.85 15.77 19.52
C PHE A 238 15.07 15.67 21.04
N ASP A 239 16.30 15.36 21.46
CA ASP A 239 16.65 15.26 22.88
C ASP A 239 16.68 16.63 23.58
N ASP A 240 17.10 17.69 22.87
CA ASP A 240 17.03 19.06 23.39
C ASP A 240 15.57 19.50 23.59
N LEU A 241 14.68 19.20 22.64
CA LEU A 241 13.25 19.48 22.76
C LEU A 241 12.63 18.74 23.96
N LYS A 242 12.94 17.45 24.09
CA LYS A 242 12.51 16.62 25.23
C LYS A 242 13.02 17.20 26.56
N LYS A 243 14.29 17.60 26.62
CA LYS A 243 14.89 18.22 27.81
C LYS A 243 14.21 19.55 28.14
N LEU A 244 13.98 20.41 27.14
CA LEU A 244 13.27 21.67 27.32
C LEU A 244 11.89 21.48 27.93
N GLY A 245 11.15 20.45 27.50
CA GLY A 245 9.84 20.15 28.07
C GLY A 245 9.90 19.52 29.47
N ASP A 246 10.91 18.72 29.78
CA ASP A 246 11.12 18.19 31.15
C ASP A 246 11.45 19.33 32.14
N GLU A 247 12.22 20.34 31.70
CA GLU A 247 12.55 21.54 32.48
C GLU A 247 11.41 22.57 32.55
N ASN A 248 10.43 22.49 31.64
CA ASN A 248 9.31 23.43 31.53
C ASN A 248 7.98 22.68 31.34
N PRO A 249 7.53 21.90 32.34
CA PRO A 249 6.31 21.12 32.21
C PRO A 249 5.09 22.02 32.03
N VAL A 250 4.16 21.58 31.19
CA VAL A 250 2.87 22.23 30.95
C VAL A 250 1.78 21.16 30.90
N ASP A 251 0.57 21.52 31.34
CA ASP A 251 -0.57 20.64 31.22
C ASP A 251 -0.94 20.39 29.74
N ALA A 252 -1.50 19.22 29.47
CA ALA A 252 -2.05 18.91 28.16
C ALA A 252 -3.22 19.87 27.84
N VAL A 253 -3.25 20.37 26.61
CA VAL A 253 -4.40 21.07 26.04
C VAL A 253 -5.00 20.14 25.00
N PRO A 254 -5.88 19.20 25.42
CA PRO A 254 -6.35 18.13 24.56
C PRO A 254 -7.27 18.66 23.45
N PRO A 255 -7.22 18.07 22.24
CA PRO A 255 -8.07 18.44 21.13
C PRO A 255 -9.48 17.89 21.33
N ASN A 256 -10.43 18.44 20.57
CA ASN A 256 -11.74 17.84 20.36
C ASN A 256 -11.69 16.79 19.25
N ALA A 257 -12.69 15.92 19.20
CA ALA A 257 -12.79 14.88 18.17
C ALA A 257 -12.83 15.46 16.74
N ASP A 258 -13.43 16.64 16.56
CA ASP A 258 -13.53 17.31 15.25
C ASP A 258 -12.32 18.13 14.84
N ASP A 259 -11.34 18.30 15.74
CA ASP A 259 -10.12 19.03 15.44
C ASP A 259 -9.23 18.22 14.49
N LEU A 260 -8.42 18.94 13.72
CA LEU A 260 -7.51 18.36 12.75
C LEU A 260 -6.41 17.56 13.47
N CYS A 261 -6.33 16.26 13.18
CA CYS A 261 -5.27 15.41 13.69
C CYS A 261 -4.04 15.47 12.77
N CYS A 262 -4.25 15.31 11.46
CA CYS A 262 -3.16 15.34 10.50
C CYS A 262 -3.60 15.81 9.11
N ILE A 263 -2.65 16.31 8.33
CA ILE A 263 -2.76 16.48 6.87
C ILE A 263 -1.76 15.53 6.23
N MET A 264 -2.27 14.50 5.54
CA MET A 264 -1.41 13.53 4.85
C MET A 264 -1.36 13.84 3.36
N TYR A 265 -0.16 14.11 2.83
CA TYR A 265 0.00 14.33 1.40
C TYR A 265 0.09 13.00 0.64
N THR A 266 -0.84 12.81 -0.31
CA THR A 266 -0.86 11.63 -1.17
C THR A 266 -0.21 11.96 -2.51
N SER A 267 0.71 11.10 -2.93
CA SER A 267 1.23 11.12 -4.31
C SER A 267 0.23 10.37 -5.19
N GLY A 268 -0.72 11.10 -5.77
CA GLY A 268 -1.57 10.56 -6.83
C GLY A 268 -0.76 10.16 -8.06
N SER A 269 -1.35 9.40 -8.98
CA SER A 269 -0.66 8.91 -10.19
C SER A 269 -0.33 10.00 -11.24
N THR A 270 -0.75 11.26 -11.02
CA THR A 270 -0.86 12.26 -12.10
C THR A 270 -0.31 13.67 -11.80
N GLY A 271 0.29 13.96 -10.63
CA GLY A 271 0.80 15.32 -10.40
C GLY A 271 1.27 15.66 -8.98
N THR A 272 1.14 16.96 -8.64
CA THR A 272 1.46 17.55 -7.34
C THR A 272 0.73 16.82 -6.20
N PRO A 273 1.41 16.52 -5.08
CA PRO A 273 0.78 15.81 -3.96
C PRO A 273 -0.46 16.53 -3.43
N LYS A 274 -1.53 15.78 -3.12
CA LYS A 274 -2.78 16.33 -2.57
C LYS A 274 -2.82 16.15 -1.06
N GLY A 275 -3.11 17.20 -0.30
CA GLY A 275 -3.27 17.10 1.15
C GLY A 275 -4.65 16.54 1.53
N VAL A 276 -4.68 15.46 2.31
CA VAL A 276 -5.90 14.89 2.89
C VAL A 276 -5.96 15.27 4.38
N PRO A 277 -6.82 16.24 4.76
CA PRO A 277 -7.04 16.59 6.15
C PRO A 277 -7.88 15.51 6.85
N LEU A 278 -7.37 14.98 7.95
CA LEU A 278 -8.01 13.97 8.77
C LEU A 278 -8.18 14.49 10.20
N LYS A 279 -9.40 14.41 10.71
CA LYS A 279 -9.76 14.75 12.07
C LYS A 279 -9.33 13.65 13.04
N HIS A 280 -9.29 13.98 14.33
CA HIS A 280 -9.10 12.98 15.38
C HIS A 280 -10.17 11.88 15.34
N SER A 281 -11.44 12.26 15.12
CA SER A 281 -12.56 11.36 14.96
C SER A 281 -12.39 10.38 13.80
N ASN A 282 -11.80 10.82 12.68
CA ASN A 282 -11.53 9.94 11.54
C ASN A 282 -10.58 8.80 11.93
N VAL A 283 -9.45 9.14 12.57
CA VAL A 283 -8.42 8.17 13.01
C VAL A 283 -8.97 7.22 14.06
N VAL A 284 -9.70 7.76 15.05
CA VAL A 284 -10.27 6.96 16.14
C VAL A 284 -11.38 6.03 15.64
N ALA A 285 -12.22 6.47 14.70
CA ALA A 285 -13.20 5.61 14.04
C ALA A 285 -12.52 4.51 13.19
N ALA A 286 -11.37 4.79 12.59
CA ALA A 286 -10.60 3.77 11.88
C ALA A 286 -10.07 2.70 12.86
N VAL A 287 -9.56 3.11 14.04
CA VAL A 287 -9.18 2.19 15.13
C VAL A 287 -10.38 1.35 15.59
N ALA A 288 -11.57 1.94 15.71
CA ALA A 288 -12.79 1.21 16.06
C ALA A 288 -13.13 0.13 15.01
N GLY A 289 -13.11 0.50 13.73
CA GLY A 289 -13.43 -0.40 12.63
C GLY A 289 -12.47 -1.59 12.51
N VAL A 290 -11.16 -1.32 12.53
CA VAL A 290 -10.14 -2.39 12.46
C VAL A 290 -10.15 -3.28 13.70
N SER A 291 -10.52 -2.73 14.87
CA SER A 291 -10.59 -3.49 16.12
C SER A 291 -11.61 -4.62 16.05
N VAL A 292 -12.76 -4.43 15.39
CA VAL A 292 -13.75 -5.52 15.22
C VAL A 292 -13.15 -6.73 14.48
N VAL A 293 -12.22 -6.49 13.55
CA VAL A 293 -11.67 -7.53 12.69
C VAL A 293 -10.38 -8.14 13.26
N VAL A 294 -9.49 -7.33 13.85
CA VAL A 294 -8.12 -7.75 14.21
C VAL A 294 -7.91 -7.92 15.72
N GLN A 295 -8.51 -7.06 16.55
CA GLN A 295 -8.34 -7.10 18.01
C GLN A 295 -8.65 -8.47 18.63
N PRO A 296 -9.65 -9.26 18.16
CA PRO A 296 -9.92 -10.57 18.75
C PRO A 296 -8.72 -11.54 18.79
N TYR A 297 -7.67 -11.27 18.01
CA TYR A 297 -6.49 -12.13 17.89
C TYR A 297 -5.21 -11.51 18.50
N ILE A 298 -5.26 -10.22 18.85
CA ILE A 298 -4.12 -9.39 19.23
C ILE A 298 -4.37 -8.74 20.59
N GLY A 299 -3.40 -8.83 21.50
CA GLY A 299 -3.46 -8.16 22.79
C GLY A 299 -2.11 -8.03 23.48
N PRO A 300 -2.09 -7.81 24.81
CA PRO A 300 -0.84 -7.78 25.58
C PRO A 300 0.02 -9.03 25.36
N GLY A 301 1.30 -8.82 25.01
CA GLY A 301 2.25 -9.89 24.69
C GLY A 301 2.37 -10.23 23.20
N ASP A 302 1.46 -9.70 22.36
CA ASP A 302 1.62 -9.64 20.91
C ASP A 302 2.50 -8.47 20.49
N GLY A 303 3.03 -8.54 19.27
CA GLY A 303 3.91 -7.50 18.74
C GLY A 303 3.70 -7.21 17.25
N LEU A 304 3.62 -5.91 16.93
CA LEU A 304 3.59 -5.36 15.58
C LEU A 304 5.00 -4.90 15.20
N LEU A 305 5.56 -5.44 14.11
CA LEU A 305 6.80 -4.89 13.55
C LEU A 305 6.45 -3.69 12.66
N THR A 306 6.92 -2.51 13.04
CA THR A 306 6.68 -1.23 12.35
C THR A 306 7.88 -0.87 11.49
N TYR A 307 7.64 -0.62 10.21
CA TYR A 307 8.70 -0.36 9.22
C TYR A 307 8.18 0.23 7.91
N LEU A 308 6.85 0.23 7.70
CA LEU A 308 6.26 0.96 6.58
C LEU A 308 6.27 2.45 6.91
N PRO A 309 6.28 3.35 5.91
CA PRO A 309 6.29 4.78 6.19
C PRO A 309 5.08 5.23 7.02
N ALA A 310 5.30 5.83 8.19
CA ALA A 310 4.25 6.36 9.07
C ALA A 310 3.56 7.59 8.48
N ALA A 311 4.20 8.24 7.50
CA ALA A 311 3.56 9.23 6.62
C ALA A 311 2.43 8.63 5.74
N HIS A 312 2.37 7.30 5.61
CA HIS A 312 1.28 6.59 4.94
C HIS A 312 0.20 6.17 5.97
N ILE A 313 -1.07 6.43 5.64
CA ILE A 313 -2.21 6.22 6.55
C ILE A 313 -2.32 4.81 7.14
N LEU A 314 -1.94 3.78 6.36
CA LEU A 314 -2.01 2.38 6.79
C LEU A 314 -1.16 2.12 8.05
N GLU A 315 0.10 2.56 8.03
CA GLU A 315 1.00 2.36 9.19
C GLU A 315 0.50 3.21 10.37
N PHE A 316 0.12 4.46 10.12
CA PHE A 316 -0.36 5.37 11.16
C PHE A 316 -1.59 4.83 11.92
N VAL A 317 -2.58 4.27 11.20
CA VAL A 317 -3.76 3.67 11.82
C VAL A 317 -3.41 2.39 12.57
N PHE A 318 -2.53 1.54 12.03
CA PHE A 318 -2.12 0.29 12.69
C PHE A 318 -1.29 0.54 13.95
N GLU A 319 -0.42 1.54 13.97
CA GLU A 319 0.34 1.93 15.17
C GLU A 319 -0.60 2.48 16.27
N ASN A 320 -1.55 3.35 15.92
CA ASN A 320 -2.57 3.80 16.87
C ASN A 320 -3.48 2.64 17.32
N SER A 321 -3.77 1.67 16.46
CA SER A 321 -4.53 0.48 16.84
C SER A 321 -3.75 -0.41 17.80
N ALA A 322 -2.45 -0.61 17.58
CA ALA A 322 -1.57 -1.36 18.47
C ALA A 322 -1.52 -0.75 19.88
N MET A 323 -1.50 0.59 19.97
CA MET A 323 -1.59 1.32 21.23
C MET A 323 -2.91 1.04 21.96
N PHE A 324 -4.03 0.95 21.25
CA PHE A 324 -5.33 0.60 21.84
C PHE A 324 -5.39 -0.89 22.26
N TRP A 325 -4.81 -1.79 21.47
CA TRP A 325 -4.83 -3.23 21.72
C TRP A 325 -3.86 -3.69 22.81
N GLY A 326 -2.87 -2.88 23.17
CA GLY A 326 -1.83 -3.26 24.13
C GLY A 326 -0.69 -4.07 23.52
N ALA A 327 -0.57 -4.08 22.18
CA ALA A 327 0.50 -4.78 21.48
C ALA A 327 1.81 -3.97 21.52
N THR A 328 2.95 -4.66 21.63
CA THR A 328 4.26 -3.99 21.58
C THR A 328 4.62 -3.65 20.13
N MET A 329 5.00 -2.41 19.86
CA MET A 329 5.51 -1.98 18.55
C MET A 329 7.05 -2.10 18.52
N GLY A 330 7.58 -2.83 17.54
CA GLY A 330 9.02 -2.94 17.29
C GLY A 330 9.40 -2.23 16.01
N TYR A 331 10.20 -1.17 16.09
CA TYR A 331 10.62 -0.39 14.94
C TYR A 331 11.82 -1.03 14.24
N GLY A 332 11.65 -1.33 12.94
CA GLY A 332 12.68 -1.83 12.04
C GLY A 332 12.86 -0.95 10.80
N ASN A 333 13.72 -1.37 9.88
CA ASN A 333 13.95 -0.67 8.61
C ASN A 333 13.79 -1.65 7.42
N PRO A 334 13.15 -1.25 6.31
CA PRO A 334 13.03 -2.10 5.12
C PRO A 334 14.34 -2.76 4.66
N LYS A 335 15.48 -2.07 4.85
CA LYS A 335 16.80 -2.58 4.49
C LYS A 335 17.30 -3.67 5.44
N THR A 336 16.89 -3.67 6.71
CA THR A 336 17.38 -4.57 7.77
C THR A 336 16.35 -5.60 8.24
N LEU A 337 15.18 -5.67 7.61
CA LEU A 337 14.12 -6.66 7.93
C LEU A 337 14.62 -8.10 7.96
N SER A 338 15.51 -8.45 7.02
CA SER A 338 16.09 -9.79 6.88
C SER A 338 17.60 -9.77 7.13
N ASP A 339 18.17 -10.96 7.32
CA ASP A 339 19.61 -11.12 7.56
C ASP A 339 20.49 -10.72 6.34
N ALA A 340 19.89 -10.40 5.19
CA ALA A 340 20.62 -10.13 3.95
C ALA A 340 21.54 -8.90 4.05
N SER A 341 21.10 -7.85 4.75
CA SER A 341 21.80 -6.57 4.83
C SER A 341 22.47 -6.32 6.18
N VAL A 342 22.54 -7.34 7.06
CA VAL A 342 23.15 -7.21 8.38
C VAL A 342 24.36 -8.12 8.56
N ARG A 343 25.21 -7.78 9.54
CA ARG A 343 26.39 -8.56 9.95
C ARG A 343 26.46 -8.62 11.46
N ASN A 344 26.89 -9.77 11.99
CA ASN A 344 27.04 -10.03 13.43
C ASN A 344 25.77 -9.82 14.29
N CYS A 345 24.61 -9.65 13.67
CA CYS A 345 23.33 -9.53 14.34
C CYS A 345 22.21 -10.13 13.46
N ASN A 346 21.04 -10.33 14.06
CA ASN A 346 19.85 -10.73 13.31
C ASN A 346 19.18 -9.53 12.61
N GLY A 347 18.49 -9.80 11.51
CA GLY A 347 17.54 -8.86 10.92
C GLY A 347 16.33 -8.63 11.82
N ASP A 348 15.58 -7.55 11.56
CA ASP A 348 14.56 -7.04 12.47
C ASP A 348 13.43 -8.04 12.76
N ILE A 349 13.01 -8.83 11.76
CA ILE A 349 11.94 -9.82 11.93
C ILE A 349 12.36 -10.92 12.91
N LYS A 350 13.59 -11.41 12.80
CA LYS A 350 14.10 -12.49 13.67
C LYS A 350 14.40 -11.99 15.08
N GLU A 351 14.91 -10.76 15.18
CA GLU A 351 15.24 -10.16 16.47
C GLU A 351 13.97 -9.81 17.26
N PHE A 352 12.97 -9.22 16.61
CA PHE A 352 11.73 -8.80 17.27
C PHE A 352 10.75 -9.95 17.53
N LYS A 353 10.68 -10.93 16.62
CA LYS A 353 9.72 -12.04 16.63
C LYS A 353 8.25 -11.56 16.66
N PRO A 354 7.80 -10.79 15.64
CA PRO A 354 6.46 -10.24 15.61
C PRO A 354 5.37 -11.32 15.61
N THR A 355 4.18 -10.95 16.07
CA THR A 355 2.95 -11.74 15.89
C THR A 355 2.08 -11.16 14.77
N VAL A 356 2.26 -9.89 14.43
CA VAL A 356 1.65 -9.21 13.28
C VAL A 356 2.73 -8.62 12.38
N LEU A 357 2.64 -8.91 11.09
CA LEU A 357 3.48 -8.28 10.07
C LEU A 357 2.60 -7.68 8.98
N VAL A 358 2.64 -6.36 8.83
CA VAL A 358 1.96 -5.63 7.77
C VAL A 358 2.96 -5.40 6.63
N GLY A 359 2.53 -5.47 5.38
CA GLY A 359 3.41 -5.29 4.23
C GLY A 359 2.66 -4.93 2.95
N VAL A 360 3.42 -4.55 1.94
CA VAL A 360 2.94 -4.23 0.59
C VAL A 360 3.33 -5.36 -0.39
N PRO A 361 2.75 -5.44 -1.60
CA PRO A 361 3.00 -6.56 -2.51
C PRO A 361 4.49 -6.83 -2.77
N ALA A 362 5.31 -5.79 -2.94
CA ALA A 362 6.75 -5.95 -3.16
C ALA A 362 7.47 -6.64 -2.00
N VAL A 363 7.08 -6.37 -0.76
CA VAL A 363 7.63 -7.04 0.43
C VAL A 363 7.28 -8.53 0.40
N TRP A 364 6.02 -8.86 0.13
CA TRP A 364 5.55 -10.25 0.13
C TRP A 364 6.15 -11.09 -0.99
N GLU A 365 6.33 -10.50 -2.18
CA GLU A 365 7.03 -11.16 -3.29
C GLU A 365 8.50 -11.42 -2.94
N ASN A 366 9.18 -10.48 -2.28
CA ASN A 366 10.55 -10.68 -1.81
C ASN A 366 10.64 -11.79 -0.75
N VAL A 367 9.67 -11.85 0.19
CA VAL A 367 9.60 -12.94 1.17
C VAL A 367 9.38 -14.29 0.49
N LYS A 368 8.42 -14.39 -0.44
CA LYS A 368 8.15 -15.61 -1.23
C LYS A 368 9.39 -16.06 -1.99
N LYS A 369 10.02 -15.15 -2.74
CA LYS A 369 11.25 -15.43 -3.52
C LYS A 369 12.41 -15.85 -2.61
N GLY A 370 12.57 -15.21 -1.45
CA GLY A 370 13.57 -15.59 -0.46
C GLY A 370 13.37 -17.00 0.10
N ILE A 371 12.12 -17.40 0.38
CA ILE A 371 11.78 -18.77 0.81
C ILE A 371 12.07 -19.77 -0.31
N ILE A 372 11.56 -19.52 -1.52
CA ILE A 372 11.76 -20.40 -2.68
C ILE A 372 13.24 -20.56 -3.01
N GLY A 373 14.01 -19.47 -2.96
CA GLY A 373 15.46 -19.49 -3.17
C GLY A 373 16.18 -20.41 -2.19
N LYS A 374 15.84 -20.33 -0.89
CA LYS A 374 16.41 -21.21 0.14
C LYS A 374 16.00 -22.67 -0.04
N VAL A 375 14.74 -22.94 -0.39
CA VAL A 375 14.27 -24.31 -0.68
C VAL A 375 14.99 -24.90 -1.89
N ASN A 376 15.16 -24.12 -2.96
CA ASN A 376 15.81 -24.56 -4.19
C ASN A 376 17.32 -24.75 -4.05
N ALA A 377 17.97 -24.03 -3.12
CA ALA A 377 19.37 -24.25 -2.76
C ALA A 377 19.57 -25.52 -1.90
N GLY A 378 18.49 -26.08 -1.33
CA GLY A 378 18.52 -27.32 -0.57
C GLY A 378 18.71 -28.57 -1.43
N SER A 379 18.94 -29.72 -0.78
CA SER A 379 19.06 -31.00 -1.48
C SER A 379 17.73 -31.40 -2.17
N PRO A 380 17.76 -32.26 -3.21
CA PRO A 380 16.55 -32.72 -3.88
C PRO A 380 15.50 -33.32 -2.92
N VAL A 381 15.95 -33.98 -1.85
CA VAL A 381 15.08 -34.53 -0.80
C VAL A 381 14.36 -33.43 -0.04
N VAL A 382 15.07 -32.39 0.40
CA VAL A 382 14.48 -31.25 1.11
C VAL A 382 13.47 -30.51 0.22
N ARG A 383 13.84 -30.31 -1.05
CA ARG A 383 12.96 -29.67 -2.04
C ARG A 383 11.68 -30.46 -2.27
N ASN A 384 11.78 -31.77 -2.52
CA ASN A 384 10.63 -32.64 -2.76
C ASN A 384 9.73 -32.76 -1.52
N LEU A 385 10.34 -32.85 -0.33
CA LEU A 385 9.60 -32.85 0.95
C LEU A 385 8.81 -31.55 1.12
N PHE A 386 9.42 -30.40 0.86
CA PHE A 386 8.76 -29.10 0.97
C PHE A 386 7.55 -28.98 0.03
N TRP A 387 7.73 -29.26 -1.25
CA TRP A 387 6.63 -29.16 -2.23
C TRP A 387 5.56 -30.22 -2.01
N GLY A 388 5.94 -31.43 -1.61
CA GLY A 388 5.01 -32.48 -1.21
C GLY A 388 4.17 -32.06 -0.01
N ALA A 389 4.79 -31.49 1.02
CA ALA A 389 4.10 -30.96 2.20
C ALA A 389 3.18 -29.78 1.86
N MET A 390 3.60 -28.86 0.99
CA MET A 390 2.75 -27.77 0.51
C MET A 390 1.50 -28.29 -0.22
N SER A 391 1.68 -29.25 -1.12
CA SER A 391 0.57 -29.89 -1.84
C SER A 391 -0.38 -30.62 -0.88
N MET A 392 0.17 -31.42 0.04
CA MET A 392 -0.61 -32.13 1.05
C MET A 392 -1.38 -31.17 1.96
N LYS A 393 -0.74 -30.10 2.45
CA LYS A 393 -1.37 -29.10 3.31
C LYS A 393 -2.53 -28.40 2.60
N ASN A 394 -2.34 -28.00 1.33
CA ASN A 394 -3.40 -27.41 0.52
C ASN A 394 -4.60 -28.36 0.39
N ASN A 395 -4.36 -29.64 0.07
CA ASN A 395 -5.43 -30.64 -0.07
C ASN A 395 -6.16 -30.88 1.26
N LEU A 396 -5.42 -31.08 2.36
CA LEU A 396 -6.02 -31.27 3.69
C LEU A 396 -6.89 -30.08 4.09
N MET A 397 -6.41 -28.85 3.88
CA MET A 397 -7.16 -27.65 4.21
C MET A 397 -8.40 -27.47 3.34
N GLY A 398 -8.28 -27.72 2.03
CA GLY A 398 -9.39 -27.64 1.08
C GLY A 398 -10.49 -28.69 1.32
N MET A 399 -10.11 -29.90 1.78
CA MET A 399 -11.04 -30.99 2.08
C MET A 399 -11.53 -31.00 3.54
N ASN A 400 -11.12 -30.03 4.35
CA ASN A 400 -11.41 -29.97 5.79
C ASN A 400 -10.94 -31.20 6.60
N LEU A 401 -9.79 -31.78 6.21
CA LEU A 401 -9.20 -32.92 6.90
C LEU A 401 -8.18 -32.47 7.97
N PRO A 402 -8.08 -33.18 9.11
CA PRO A 402 -7.07 -32.91 10.13
C PRO A 402 -5.65 -33.27 9.64
N GLY A 403 -4.62 -32.79 10.34
CA GLY A 403 -3.21 -33.17 10.11
C GLY A 403 -2.31 -32.09 9.52
N SER A 404 -2.85 -30.94 9.10
CA SER A 404 -2.06 -29.82 8.60
C SER A 404 -1.05 -29.27 9.62
N GLY A 405 -1.37 -29.34 10.92
CA GLY A 405 -0.48 -28.90 12.01
C GLY A 405 0.80 -29.73 12.16
N ILE A 406 0.79 -31.01 11.74
CA ILE A 406 1.99 -31.87 11.76
C ILE A 406 3.00 -31.38 10.72
N LEU A 407 2.51 -31.02 9.53
CA LEU A 407 3.35 -30.46 8.46
C LEU A 407 4.00 -29.14 8.91
N ASP A 408 3.28 -28.35 9.71
CA ASP A 408 3.81 -27.11 10.29
C ASP A 408 4.96 -27.35 11.25
N ALA A 409 4.84 -28.35 12.11
CA ALA A 409 5.86 -28.69 13.10
C ALA A 409 7.12 -29.31 12.47
N VAL A 410 6.97 -30.08 11.38
CA VAL A 410 8.06 -30.87 10.79
C VAL A 410 8.72 -30.18 9.61
N VAL A 411 7.94 -29.57 8.71
CA VAL A 411 8.44 -29.05 7.42
C VAL A 411 8.55 -27.53 7.44
N PHE A 412 7.50 -26.84 7.91
CA PHE A 412 7.45 -25.37 7.85
C PHE A 412 8.11 -24.67 9.04
N LYS A 413 8.48 -25.39 10.11
CA LYS A 413 9.10 -24.81 11.31
C LYS A 413 10.27 -23.88 11.01
N LYS A 414 11.22 -24.30 10.17
CA LYS A 414 12.39 -23.48 9.79
C LYS A 414 12.00 -22.20 9.03
N ILE A 415 10.92 -22.24 8.25
CA ILE A 415 10.42 -21.07 7.52
C ILE A 415 9.73 -20.12 8.49
N LYS A 416 8.89 -20.63 9.39
CA LYS A 416 8.27 -19.84 10.45
C LYS A 416 9.33 -19.18 11.33
N GLU A 417 10.36 -19.91 11.75
CA GLU A 417 11.50 -19.38 12.52
C GLU A 417 12.26 -18.29 11.75
N ALA A 418 12.42 -18.42 10.43
CA ALA A 418 13.04 -17.38 9.61
C ALA A 418 12.21 -16.08 9.57
N THR A 419 10.91 -16.16 9.82
CA THR A 419 9.99 -15.03 9.97
C THR A 419 9.62 -14.74 11.43
N GLY A 420 10.51 -15.08 12.38
CA GLY A 420 10.35 -14.76 13.81
C GLY A 420 9.60 -15.80 14.65
N GLY A 421 8.96 -16.79 14.02
CA GLY A 421 8.38 -17.97 14.67
C GLY A 421 7.05 -17.76 15.40
N ARG A 422 6.59 -16.51 15.52
CA ARG A 422 5.41 -16.13 16.32
C ARG A 422 4.26 -15.52 15.52
N LEU A 423 4.40 -15.39 14.20
CA LEU A 423 3.40 -14.76 13.36
C LEU A 423 2.04 -15.46 13.47
N LYS A 424 1.02 -14.69 13.85
CA LYS A 424 -0.39 -15.07 13.85
C LYS A 424 -1.08 -14.61 12.56
N ILE A 425 -0.77 -13.38 12.13
CA ILE A 425 -1.41 -12.73 10.99
C ILE A 425 -0.35 -11.97 10.17
N CYS A 426 -0.38 -12.16 8.85
CA CYS A 426 0.25 -11.26 7.89
C CYS A 426 -0.83 -10.39 7.23
N LEU A 427 -0.58 -9.12 6.98
CA LEU A 427 -1.52 -8.23 6.30
C LEU A 427 -0.90 -7.62 5.05
N ASN A 428 -1.55 -7.80 3.90
CA ASN A 428 -1.22 -7.03 2.70
C ASN A 428 -2.16 -5.82 2.53
N GLY A 429 -1.58 -4.65 2.30
CA GLY A 429 -2.29 -3.42 1.95
C GLY A 429 -1.50 -2.55 0.97
N GLY A 430 -2.05 -1.40 0.59
CA GLY A 430 -1.39 -0.40 -0.27
C GLY A 430 -1.34 -0.74 -1.77
N GLY A 431 -1.55 -2.02 -2.14
CA GLY A 431 -1.70 -2.47 -3.53
C GLY A 431 -2.10 -3.96 -3.63
N PRO A 432 -2.50 -4.43 -4.82
CA PRO A 432 -2.94 -5.81 -5.02
C PRO A 432 -1.77 -6.80 -5.01
N VAL A 433 -1.93 -7.89 -4.25
CA VAL A 433 -1.00 -9.03 -4.19
C VAL A 433 -1.55 -10.22 -4.98
N ALA A 434 -0.66 -11.01 -5.59
CA ALA A 434 -1.08 -12.18 -6.34
C ALA A 434 -1.77 -13.20 -5.43
N LYS A 435 -2.88 -13.80 -5.90
CA LYS A 435 -3.57 -14.88 -5.17
C LYS A 435 -2.65 -16.04 -4.81
N GLU A 436 -1.74 -16.40 -5.73
CA GLU A 436 -0.76 -17.45 -5.51
C GLU A 436 0.23 -17.08 -4.39
N THR A 437 0.65 -15.83 -4.31
CA THR A 437 1.54 -15.33 -3.25
C THR A 437 0.82 -15.32 -1.90
N GLN A 438 -0.41 -14.81 -1.85
CA GLN A 438 -1.25 -14.89 -0.65
C GLN A 438 -1.40 -16.35 -0.18
N ARG A 439 -1.75 -17.27 -1.09
CA ARG A 439 -1.89 -18.70 -0.78
C ARG A 439 -0.59 -19.32 -0.29
N PHE A 440 0.51 -19.11 -1.01
CA PHE A 440 1.81 -19.67 -0.68
C PHE A 440 2.26 -19.26 0.72
N LEU A 441 2.24 -17.95 1.01
CA LEU A 441 2.66 -17.43 2.31
C LEU A 441 1.71 -17.85 3.42
N SER A 442 0.42 -17.89 3.13
CA SER A 442 -0.59 -18.36 4.09
C SER A 442 -0.38 -19.81 4.51
N MET A 443 -0.02 -20.66 3.56
CA MET A 443 0.27 -22.07 3.81
C MET A 443 1.65 -22.26 4.46
N ALA A 444 2.66 -21.48 4.08
CA ALA A 444 4.03 -21.66 4.59
C ALA A 444 4.26 -21.04 5.98
N ILE A 445 3.52 -19.98 6.33
CA ILE A 445 3.78 -19.14 7.52
C ILE A 445 2.54 -19.09 8.43
N CYS A 446 1.58 -18.24 8.10
CA CYS A 446 0.33 -17.99 8.82
C CYS A 446 -0.63 -17.25 7.88
N PRO A 447 -1.95 -17.19 8.18
CA PRO A 447 -2.92 -16.52 7.32
C PRO A 447 -2.50 -15.10 6.92
N MET A 448 -2.40 -14.87 5.62
CA MET A 448 -2.23 -13.54 5.04
C MET A 448 -3.61 -12.97 4.68
N ILE A 449 -4.03 -11.97 5.42
CA ILE A 449 -5.27 -11.22 5.18
C ILE A 449 -5.00 -10.01 4.27
N ILE A 450 -6.03 -9.62 3.52
CA ILE A 450 -5.97 -8.45 2.63
C ILE A 450 -6.77 -7.29 3.22
N GLY A 451 -6.20 -6.10 3.17
CA GLY A 451 -6.87 -4.85 3.50
C GLY A 451 -6.93 -3.90 2.30
N TYR A 452 -8.08 -3.28 2.11
CA TYR A 452 -8.31 -2.22 1.13
C TYR A 452 -8.81 -0.96 1.84
N GLY A 453 -8.21 0.15 1.48
CA GLY A 453 -8.58 1.48 1.94
C GLY A 453 -7.70 2.55 1.29
N LEU A 454 -8.10 3.79 1.46
CA LEU A 454 -7.43 4.96 0.90
C LEU A 454 -7.05 5.92 2.03
N THR A 455 -6.23 6.92 1.73
CA THR A 455 -5.97 8.01 2.69
C THR A 455 -7.24 8.78 2.99
N GLU A 456 -8.05 9.02 1.96
CA GLU A 456 -9.35 9.66 2.00
C GLU A 456 -10.37 8.93 2.87
N THR A 457 -10.16 7.65 3.16
CA THR A 457 -11.04 6.83 4.02
C THR A 457 -10.37 6.38 5.32
N THR A 458 -9.24 7.01 5.67
CA THR A 458 -8.46 6.69 6.88
C THR A 458 -8.09 5.21 6.95
N ALA A 459 -7.59 4.67 5.83
CA ALA A 459 -7.25 3.27 5.59
C ALA A 459 -8.42 2.27 5.62
N MET A 460 -9.67 2.71 5.77
CA MET A 460 -10.83 1.82 5.84
C MET A 460 -11.54 1.66 4.49
N GLY A 461 -11.95 0.44 4.19
CA GLY A 461 -12.74 0.09 3.00
C GLY A 461 -13.25 -1.32 3.17
N THR A 462 -12.35 -2.29 3.06
CA THR A 462 -12.56 -3.67 3.53
C THR A 462 -11.33 -4.21 4.23
N LEU A 463 -11.55 -5.14 5.15
CA LEU A 463 -10.47 -5.88 5.79
C LEU A 463 -10.90 -7.32 5.97
N GLN A 464 -10.10 -8.23 5.44
CA GLN A 464 -10.38 -9.65 5.57
C GLN A 464 -10.17 -10.12 7.01
N ASN A 465 -11.23 -10.64 7.63
CA ASN A 465 -11.13 -11.34 8.89
C ASN A 465 -10.32 -12.64 8.68
N PRO A 466 -9.34 -12.98 9.54
CA PRO A 466 -8.64 -14.26 9.48
C PRO A 466 -9.57 -15.48 9.44
N MET A 467 -10.77 -15.39 10.02
CA MET A 467 -11.78 -16.45 10.01
C MET A 467 -12.58 -16.51 8.69
N GLU A 468 -12.48 -15.47 7.87
CA GLU A 468 -13.09 -15.32 6.54
C GLU A 468 -12.05 -15.53 5.43
N TRP A 469 -10.93 -16.19 5.75
CA TRP A 469 -9.80 -16.25 4.85
C TRP A 469 -10.16 -16.94 3.52
N SER A 470 -9.86 -16.26 2.43
CA SER A 470 -10.09 -16.61 1.04
C SER A 470 -9.12 -15.85 0.15
N THR A 471 -8.69 -16.49 -0.95
CA THR A 471 -7.89 -15.80 -1.99
C THR A 471 -8.73 -15.07 -3.02
N ASP A 472 -10.07 -15.20 -2.95
CA ASP A 472 -10.97 -14.69 -3.97
C ASP A 472 -11.65 -13.37 -3.59
N THR A 473 -11.56 -12.96 -2.33
CA THR A 473 -12.18 -11.74 -1.80
C THR A 473 -11.16 -10.90 -1.05
N ILE A 474 -11.46 -9.61 -0.87
CA ILE A 474 -10.61 -8.68 -0.09
C ILE A 474 -11.18 -8.40 1.30
N GLY A 475 -12.19 -9.18 1.70
CA GLY A 475 -12.79 -9.14 3.03
C GLY A 475 -14.14 -8.44 3.13
N SER A 476 -14.61 -8.35 4.36
CA SER A 476 -15.82 -7.63 4.78
C SER A 476 -15.49 -6.19 5.14
N MET A 477 -16.53 -5.36 5.28
CA MET A 477 -16.37 -3.96 5.69
C MET A 477 -16.02 -3.90 7.17
N PRO A 478 -15.05 -3.07 7.59
CA PRO A 478 -14.89 -2.68 8.99
C PRO A 478 -16.18 -2.06 9.54
N ALA A 479 -16.38 -2.13 10.86
CA ALA A 479 -17.59 -1.62 11.52
C ALA A 479 -17.78 -0.09 11.45
N SER A 480 -16.78 0.65 10.96
CA SER A 480 -16.77 2.11 10.87
C SER A 480 -17.02 2.67 9.45
N VAL A 481 -17.30 1.81 8.47
CA VAL A 481 -17.57 2.24 7.08
C VAL A 481 -18.73 1.45 6.48
N GLU A 482 -19.46 2.09 5.58
CA GLU A 482 -20.44 1.46 4.71
C GLU A 482 -20.07 1.67 3.24
N ALA A 483 -20.52 0.74 2.41
CA ALA A 483 -20.18 0.71 1.00
C ALA A 483 -21.41 0.47 0.12
N LYS A 484 -21.46 1.10 -1.05
CA LYS A 484 -22.38 0.76 -2.14
C LYS A 484 -21.61 0.67 -3.46
N LEU A 485 -22.20 -0.01 -4.46
CA LEU A 485 -21.73 0.02 -5.83
C LEU A 485 -22.62 0.96 -6.64
N VAL A 486 -22.00 1.70 -7.57
CA VAL A 486 -22.67 2.58 -8.53
C VAL A 486 -22.26 2.20 -9.94
N ASP A 487 -23.19 2.15 -10.88
CA ASP A 487 -22.96 1.79 -12.27
C ASP A 487 -21.77 2.54 -12.88
N PHE A 488 -20.95 1.82 -13.64
CA PHE A 488 -19.98 2.40 -14.55
C PHE A 488 -20.22 1.83 -15.96
N ALA A 489 -21.32 2.30 -16.55
CA ALA A 489 -21.89 1.81 -17.80
C ALA A 489 -20.90 1.85 -18.98
N ASP A 490 -20.02 2.86 -19.03
CA ASP A 490 -19.03 3.02 -20.10
C ASP A 490 -18.11 1.80 -20.25
N ALA A 491 -17.83 1.10 -19.14
CA ALA A 491 -17.02 -0.12 -19.13
C ALA A 491 -17.83 -1.39 -18.84
N GLY A 492 -19.17 -1.33 -18.95
CA GLY A 492 -20.05 -2.50 -18.82
C GLY A 492 -20.24 -3.02 -17.39
N TYR A 493 -19.89 -2.22 -16.37
CA TYR A 493 -20.10 -2.60 -14.98
C TYR A 493 -21.46 -2.07 -14.51
N HIS A 494 -22.38 -2.99 -14.25
CA HIS A 494 -23.72 -2.68 -13.77
C HIS A 494 -24.03 -3.39 -12.46
N VAL A 495 -24.78 -2.73 -11.59
CA VAL A 495 -25.28 -3.31 -10.34
C VAL A 495 -26.28 -4.44 -10.60
N THR A 496 -26.78 -4.56 -11.84
CA THR A 496 -27.65 -5.65 -12.30
C THR A 496 -26.90 -6.85 -12.88
N ASN A 497 -25.57 -6.77 -13.04
CA ASN A 497 -24.76 -7.86 -13.57
C ASN A 497 -24.95 -9.14 -12.74
N LYS A 498 -24.77 -10.29 -13.39
CA LYS A 498 -24.90 -11.63 -12.81
C LYS A 498 -23.61 -12.43 -13.03
N PRO A 499 -23.21 -13.30 -12.08
CA PRO A 499 -23.92 -13.63 -10.84
C PRO A 499 -23.87 -12.54 -9.76
N ASN A 500 -22.91 -11.61 -9.84
CA ASN A 500 -22.65 -10.60 -8.82
C ASN A 500 -22.89 -9.17 -9.35
N PRO A 501 -23.43 -8.25 -8.54
CA PRO A 501 -23.52 -6.83 -8.87
C PRO A 501 -22.11 -6.22 -8.97
N GLN A 502 -21.90 -5.33 -9.94
CA GLN A 502 -20.61 -4.69 -10.19
C GLN A 502 -20.77 -3.17 -10.32
N GLY A 503 -19.75 -2.41 -9.99
CA GLY A 503 -19.77 -0.96 -10.13
C GLY A 503 -18.61 -0.28 -9.45
N GLU A 504 -18.58 1.05 -9.53
CA GLU A 504 -17.69 1.87 -8.72
C GLU A 504 -18.03 1.75 -7.24
N VAL A 505 -17.03 1.49 -6.42
CA VAL A 505 -17.16 1.41 -4.96
C VAL A 505 -17.26 2.83 -4.42
N TRP A 506 -18.36 3.13 -3.75
CA TRP A 506 -18.53 4.37 -2.99
C TRP A 506 -18.55 4.05 -1.51
N LEU A 507 -17.83 4.85 -0.72
CA LEU A 507 -17.68 4.65 0.73
C LEU A 507 -18.24 5.83 1.50
N ARG A 508 -18.87 5.56 2.64
CA ARG A 508 -19.34 6.59 3.58
C ARG A 508 -19.09 6.12 5.02
N GLY A 509 -18.85 7.05 5.92
CA GLY A 509 -18.69 6.74 7.34
C GLY A 509 -17.79 7.73 8.06
N PRO A 510 -17.68 7.60 9.40
CA PRO A 510 -16.84 8.48 10.23
C PRO A 510 -15.35 8.46 9.86
N THR A 511 -14.88 7.50 9.07
CA THR A 511 -13.47 7.44 8.62
C THR A 511 -13.20 8.19 7.32
N VAL A 512 -14.25 8.63 6.63
CA VAL A 512 -14.13 9.34 5.35
C VAL A 512 -13.81 10.80 5.59
N MET A 513 -12.85 11.34 4.84
CA MET A 513 -12.46 12.75 4.87
C MET A 513 -13.64 13.65 4.50
N SER A 514 -13.60 14.92 4.92
CA SER A 514 -14.60 15.91 4.50
C SER A 514 -14.27 16.58 3.15
N GLY A 515 -13.03 16.44 2.66
CA GLY A 515 -12.57 17.06 1.42
C GLY A 515 -11.05 17.19 1.38
N TYR A 516 -10.50 17.60 0.25
CA TYR A 516 -9.07 17.86 0.08
C TYR A 516 -8.66 19.24 0.61
N TYR A 517 -7.46 19.32 1.16
CA TYR A 517 -6.93 20.54 1.77
C TYR A 517 -6.76 21.64 0.72
N GLN A 518 -7.49 22.76 0.90
CA GLN A 518 -7.45 23.93 0.00
C GLN A 518 -7.70 23.57 -1.48
N ASN A 519 -8.56 22.59 -1.75
CA ASN A 519 -8.84 22.12 -3.11
C ASN A 519 -10.33 21.77 -3.29
N ASP A 520 -11.16 22.80 -3.39
CA ASP A 520 -12.62 22.68 -3.50
C ASP A 520 -13.05 21.95 -4.77
N LYS A 521 -12.31 22.14 -5.87
CA LYS A 521 -12.62 21.49 -7.16
C LYS A 521 -12.55 19.97 -7.05
N GLU A 522 -11.42 19.45 -6.60
CA GLU A 522 -11.24 18.00 -6.46
C GLU A 522 -12.11 17.44 -5.34
N THR A 523 -12.42 18.25 -4.32
CA THR A 523 -13.38 17.88 -3.27
C THR A 523 -14.77 17.65 -3.85
N ALA A 524 -15.28 18.58 -4.67
CA ALA A 524 -16.58 18.46 -5.31
C ALA A 524 -16.63 17.31 -6.34
N GLU A 525 -15.50 17.01 -6.99
CA GLU A 525 -15.41 15.86 -7.90
C GLU A 525 -15.48 14.52 -7.12
N ALA A 526 -14.80 14.43 -5.97
CA ALA A 526 -14.64 13.19 -5.20
C ALA A 526 -15.78 12.90 -4.21
N MET A 527 -16.47 13.92 -3.70
CA MET A 527 -17.53 13.79 -2.70
C MET A 527 -18.91 14.03 -3.31
N THR A 528 -19.93 13.38 -2.76
CA THR A 528 -21.34 13.72 -3.01
C THR A 528 -21.91 14.58 -1.90
N GLU A 529 -23.02 15.27 -2.17
CA GLU A 529 -23.72 16.12 -1.18
C GLU A 529 -24.19 15.32 0.04
N ASP A 530 -24.55 14.04 -0.14
CA ASP A 530 -25.00 13.12 0.92
C ASP A 530 -23.83 12.32 1.57
N GLY A 531 -22.59 12.75 1.34
CA GLY A 531 -21.40 12.30 2.07
C GLY A 531 -20.73 11.03 1.56
N TRP A 532 -21.04 10.56 0.35
CA TRP A 532 -20.31 9.46 -0.27
C TRP A 532 -19.01 9.94 -0.90
N PHE A 533 -17.95 9.21 -0.63
CA PHE A 533 -16.68 9.33 -1.34
C PHE A 533 -16.63 8.35 -2.51
N LYS A 534 -16.38 8.88 -3.70
CA LYS A 534 -16.22 8.12 -4.95
C LYS A 534 -14.78 7.64 -5.04
N THR A 535 -14.54 6.34 -4.81
CA THR A 535 -13.14 5.87 -4.68
C THR A 535 -12.40 5.82 -6.02
N GLY A 536 -13.12 5.79 -7.13
CA GLY A 536 -12.53 5.54 -8.46
C GLY A 536 -12.13 4.08 -8.69
N ASP A 537 -12.45 3.18 -7.77
CA ASP A 537 -12.16 1.74 -7.86
C ASP A 537 -13.44 0.95 -8.19
N ILE A 538 -13.33 -0.03 -9.06
CA ILE A 538 -14.43 -0.92 -9.47
C ILE A 538 -14.39 -2.19 -8.62
N GLY A 539 -15.55 -2.58 -8.10
CA GLY A 539 -15.70 -3.79 -7.29
C GLY A 539 -16.98 -4.56 -7.58
N GLU A 540 -17.08 -5.71 -6.95
CA GLU A 540 -18.25 -6.57 -6.96
C GLU A 540 -18.54 -7.11 -5.55
N PHE A 541 -19.82 -7.25 -5.21
CA PHE A 541 -20.22 -7.95 -3.99
C PHE A 541 -20.51 -9.40 -4.31
N ASP A 542 -19.88 -10.33 -3.57
CA ASP A 542 -20.21 -11.75 -3.69
C ASP A 542 -21.53 -12.09 -2.97
N SER A 543 -21.99 -13.34 -3.14
CA SER A 543 -23.22 -13.82 -2.52
C SER A 543 -23.17 -13.91 -0.98
N GLN A 544 -21.98 -13.84 -0.38
CA GLN A 544 -21.78 -13.82 1.07
C GLN A 544 -21.65 -12.41 1.63
N GLY A 545 -21.55 -11.39 0.76
CA GLY A 545 -21.40 -9.99 1.14
C GLY A 545 -19.96 -9.51 1.30
N HIS A 546 -18.95 -10.25 0.82
CA HIS A 546 -17.61 -9.68 0.71
C HIS A 546 -17.53 -8.73 -0.49
N LEU A 547 -16.66 -7.74 -0.38
CA LEU A 547 -16.23 -6.98 -1.55
C LEU A 547 -15.06 -7.70 -2.22
N LYS A 548 -15.01 -7.59 -3.54
CA LYS A 548 -13.86 -7.91 -4.36
C LYS A 548 -13.56 -6.74 -5.28
N LEU A 549 -12.31 -6.31 -5.34
CA LEU A 549 -11.88 -5.31 -6.30
C LEU A 549 -11.52 -5.94 -7.65
N ILE A 550 -11.86 -5.22 -8.71
CA ILE A 550 -11.61 -5.58 -10.10
C ILE A 550 -10.42 -4.78 -10.64
N ASP A 551 -10.55 -3.45 -10.73
CA ASP A 551 -9.44 -2.51 -11.05
C ASP A 551 -9.89 -1.06 -10.75
N ARG A 552 -9.07 -0.07 -11.11
CA ARG A 552 -9.36 1.35 -11.04
C ARG A 552 -9.94 1.86 -12.34
N LYS A 553 -10.94 2.75 -12.27
CA LYS A 553 -11.54 3.42 -13.45
C LYS A 553 -10.49 4.02 -14.39
N LYS A 554 -9.45 4.64 -13.83
CA LYS A 554 -8.35 5.27 -14.60
C LYS A 554 -7.35 4.29 -15.23
N ASN A 555 -7.31 3.04 -14.76
CA ASN A 555 -6.40 2.01 -15.26
C ASN A 555 -7.09 1.02 -16.22
N LEU A 556 -8.40 1.15 -16.41
CA LEU A 556 -9.14 0.39 -17.41
C LEU A 556 -8.88 0.97 -18.79
N ILE A 557 -8.06 0.29 -19.57
CA ILE A 557 -7.73 0.71 -20.93
C ILE A 557 -8.57 -0.09 -21.92
N LYS A 558 -9.33 0.63 -22.75
CA LYS A 558 -10.04 0.03 -23.88
C LYS A 558 -9.05 -0.21 -25.01
N THR A 559 -8.90 -1.46 -25.41
CA THR A 559 -8.02 -1.87 -26.52
C THR A 559 -8.69 -1.66 -27.87
N LEU A 560 -7.94 -1.87 -28.96
CA LEU A 560 -8.42 -1.79 -30.35
C LEU A 560 -9.67 -2.67 -30.59
N ASN A 561 -9.78 -3.79 -29.88
CA ASN A 561 -10.89 -4.74 -30.00
C ASN A 561 -12.16 -4.28 -29.26
N GLY A 562 -12.11 -3.14 -28.58
CA GLY A 562 -13.20 -2.59 -27.79
C GLY A 562 -13.35 -3.20 -26.40
N GLU A 563 -12.49 -4.16 -26.04
CA GLU A 563 -12.47 -4.80 -24.72
C GLU A 563 -11.56 -4.03 -23.74
N TYR A 564 -11.93 -4.02 -22.46
CA TYR A 564 -11.19 -3.35 -21.40
C TYR A 564 -10.18 -4.28 -20.73
N ILE A 565 -8.95 -3.77 -20.55
CA ILE A 565 -7.89 -4.46 -19.82
C ILE A 565 -7.63 -3.76 -18.48
N ALA A 566 -7.57 -4.58 -17.45
CA ALA A 566 -7.27 -4.23 -16.07
C ALA A 566 -5.75 -4.30 -15.79
N LEU A 567 -5.02 -3.19 -15.93
CA LEU A 567 -3.55 -3.19 -15.84
C LEU A 567 -3.00 -3.65 -14.49
N GLU A 568 -3.63 -3.29 -13.36
CA GLU A 568 -3.13 -3.67 -12.04
C GLU A 568 -3.35 -5.16 -11.76
N LYS A 569 -4.40 -5.76 -12.34
CA LYS A 569 -4.62 -7.21 -12.33
C LYS A 569 -3.47 -7.94 -13.02
N LEU A 570 -3.09 -7.49 -14.21
CA LEU A 570 -1.97 -8.07 -14.98
C LEU A 570 -0.68 -8.00 -14.19
N GLU A 571 -0.33 -6.82 -13.67
CA GLU A 571 0.90 -6.61 -12.90
C GLU A 571 0.97 -7.47 -11.65
N SER A 572 -0.15 -7.61 -10.93
CA SER A 572 -0.22 -8.46 -9.75
C SER A 572 0.17 -9.91 -10.08
N ILE A 573 -0.37 -10.46 -11.18
CA ILE A 573 -0.08 -11.82 -11.64
C ILE A 573 1.38 -11.94 -12.10
N TYR A 574 1.82 -11.01 -12.94
CA TYR A 574 3.14 -11.05 -13.54
C TYR A 574 4.29 -10.80 -12.55
N ARG A 575 4.05 -10.12 -11.43
CA ARG A 575 5.06 -9.90 -10.37
C ARG A 575 5.57 -11.20 -9.74
N SER A 576 4.78 -12.27 -9.84
CA SER A 576 5.14 -13.61 -9.37
C SER A 576 6.26 -14.27 -10.20
N ALA A 577 6.52 -13.78 -11.42
CA ALA A 577 7.56 -14.32 -12.29
C ALA A 577 8.96 -14.13 -11.67
N PRO A 578 9.85 -15.15 -11.71
CA PRO A 578 11.17 -15.06 -11.08
C PRO A 578 12.05 -13.94 -11.62
N VAL A 579 11.92 -13.62 -12.92
CA VAL A 579 12.70 -12.58 -13.60
C VAL A 579 12.24 -11.16 -13.24
N VAL A 580 11.08 -10.97 -12.62
CA VAL A 580 10.52 -9.64 -12.33
C VAL A 580 10.96 -9.17 -10.94
N ALA A 581 11.66 -8.05 -10.86
CA ALA A 581 11.86 -7.30 -9.61
C ALA A 581 10.77 -6.22 -9.45
N ASN A 582 10.46 -5.49 -10.53
CA ASN A 582 9.33 -4.57 -10.61
C ASN A 582 8.73 -4.61 -12.03
N ILE A 583 7.47 -4.22 -12.20
CA ILE A 583 6.77 -4.30 -13.49
C ILE A 583 5.76 -3.18 -13.64
N CYS A 584 5.63 -2.65 -14.86
CA CYS A 584 4.57 -1.76 -15.30
C CYS A 584 3.97 -2.30 -16.59
N CYS A 585 2.71 -2.70 -16.57
CA CYS A 585 1.97 -3.04 -17.77
C CYS A 585 1.48 -1.76 -18.46
N TYR A 586 1.54 -1.76 -19.79
CA TYR A 586 1.03 -0.70 -20.64
C TYR A 586 0.11 -1.31 -21.69
N ALA A 587 -1.00 -0.64 -21.94
CA ALA A 587 -1.92 -0.92 -23.04
C ALA A 587 -2.22 0.39 -23.75
N ASP A 588 -2.45 0.29 -25.05
CA ASP A 588 -2.74 1.41 -25.93
C ASP A 588 -4.05 1.13 -26.66
N ASP A 589 -4.86 2.15 -26.89
CA ASP A 589 -6.18 1.99 -27.53
C ASP A 589 -6.07 1.62 -29.02
N SER A 590 -4.91 1.87 -29.64
CA SER A 590 -4.59 1.44 -31.00
C SER A 590 -4.07 0.00 -31.08
N GLN A 591 -3.86 -0.68 -29.95
CA GLN A 591 -3.24 -2.00 -29.89
C GLN A 591 -4.22 -3.06 -29.38
N ALA A 592 -4.08 -4.29 -29.87
CA ALA A 592 -4.94 -5.41 -29.50
C ALA A 592 -4.58 -6.04 -28.15
N LYS A 593 -3.34 -5.86 -27.69
CA LYS A 593 -2.79 -6.52 -26.50
C LYS A 593 -1.86 -5.60 -25.73
N PRO A 594 -1.61 -5.86 -24.43
CA PRO A 594 -0.69 -5.08 -23.61
C PRO A 594 0.78 -5.48 -23.82
N VAL A 595 1.69 -4.64 -23.36
CA VAL A 595 3.13 -4.93 -23.18
C VAL A 595 3.54 -4.74 -21.72
N ALA A 596 4.67 -5.32 -21.32
CA ALA A 596 5.21 -5.16 -19.97
C ALA A 596 6.59 -4.50 -19.97
N LEU A 597 6.75 -3.44 -19.19
CA LEU A 597 8.05 -2.89 -18.83
C LEU A 597 8.49 -3.53 -17.51
N ILE A 598 9.70 -4.10 -17.46
CA ILE A 598 10.16 -4.95 -16.37
C ILE A 598 11.51 -4.45 -15.86
N VAL A 599 11.60 -4.18 -14.56
CA VAL A 599 12.89 -4.16 -13.86
C VAL A 599 13.27 -5.60 -13.56
N PRO A 600 14.33 -6.14 -14.18
CA PRO A 600 14.67 -7.54 -14.04
C PRO A 600 15.35 -7.83 -12.69
N ALA A 601 15.01 -8.96 -12.09
CA ALA A 601 15.80 -9.55 -11.02
C ALA A 601 17.09 -10.13 -11.61
N GLU A 602 18.20 -9.40 -11.50
CA GLU A 602 19.47 -9.71 -12.18
C GLU A 602 19.92 -11.18 -12.06
N PRO A 603 19.89 -11.83 -10.88
CA PRO A 603 20.30 -13.23 -10.78
C PRO A 603 19.41 -14.19 -11.58
N ALA A 604 18.10 -13.92 -11.63
CA ALA A 604 17.15 -14.73 -12.38
C ALA A 604 17.28 -14.49 -13.89
N LEU A 605 17.49 -13.24 -14.31
CA LEU A 605 17.74 -12.90 -15.70
C LEU A 605 19.02 -13.56 -16.22
N LYS A 606 20.13 -13.50 -15.46
CA LYS A 606 21.39 -14.16 -15.82
C LYS A 606 21.24 -15.67 -16.00
N LYS A 607 20.48 -16.31 -15.10
CA LYS A 607 20.18 -17.74 -15.20
C LYS A 607 19.37 -18.08 -16.47
N LEU A 608 18.38 -17.24 -16.81
CA LEU A 608 17.57 -17.40 -18.02
C LEU A 608 18.39 -17.14 -19.29
N ALA A 609 19.25 -16.12 -19.28
CA ALA A 609 20.16 -15.81 -20.37
C ALA A 609 21.12 -16.96 -20.67
N ALA A 610 21.67 -17.59 -19.63
CA ALA A 610 22.52 -18.76 -19.77
C ALA A 610 21.79 -19.95 -20.40
N SER A 611 20.50 -20.16 -20.08
CA SER A 611 19.72 -21.29 -20.63
C SER A 611 19.39 -21.14 -22.12
N VAL A 612 19.44 -19.91 -22.66
CA VAL A 612 19.24 -19.62 -24.08
C VAL A 612 20.53 -19.32 -24.85
N GLY A 613 21.69 -19.52 -24.21
CA GLY A 613 23.00 -19.33 -24.81
C GLY A 613 23.30 -17.88 -25.18
N ALA A 614 22.78 -16.91 -24.43
CA ALA A 614 23.15 -15.50 -24.58
C ALA A 614 24.59 -15.28 -24.08
N LYS A 615 25.34 -14.40 -24.77
CA LYS A 615 26.77 -14.17 -24.50
C LYS A 615 27.06 -13.02 -23.53
N GLY A 616 26.06 -12.18 -23.23
CA GLY A 616 26.23 -11.04 -22.31
C GLY A 616 26.45 -11.49 -20.87
N GLU A 617 27.36 -10.82 -20.16
CA GLU A 617 27.65 -11.09 -18.73
C GLU A 617 27.05 -10.01 -17.81
N THR A 618 26.80 -8.83 -18.37
CA THR A 618 26.27 -7.67 -17.65
C THR A 618 24.77 -7.50 -17.86
N LEU A 619 24.11 -6.83 -16.91
CA LEU A 619 22.68 -6.55 -17.03
C LEU A 619 22.37 -5.74 -18.30
N GLU A 620 23.16 -4.69 -18.56
CA GLU A 620 23.03 -3.77 -19.70
C GLU A 620 23.10 -4.51 -21.06
N GLU A 621 23.93 -5.55 -21.19
CA GLU A 621 23.99 -6.38 -22.41
C GLU A 621 22.78 -7.30 -22.55
N LEU A 622 22.39 -7.95 -21.44
CA LEU A 622 21.34 -8.95 -21.44
C LEU A 622 19.96 -8.38 -21.77
N ILE A 623 19.69 -7.14 -21.34
CA ILE A 623 18.39 -6.50 -21.58
C ILE A 623 18.14 -6.16 -23.06
N HIS A 624 19.19 -6.02 -23.87
CA HIS A 624 19.09 -5.71 -25.29
C HIS A 624 19.22 -6.95 -26.19
N ASP A 625 19.53 -8.12 -25.62
CA ASP A 625 19.62 -9.36 -26.38
C ASP A 625 18.22 -9.86 -26.77
N SER A 626 17.97 -9.98 -28.07
CA SER A 626 16.68 -10.44 -28.61
C SER A 626 16.28 -11.86 -28.17
N LYS A 627 17.24 -12.77 -27.96
CA LYS A 627 16.97 -14.12 -27.46
C LYS A 627 16.55 -14.09 -25.99
N VAL A 628 17.19 -13.24 -25.20
CA VAL A 628 16.82 -13.03 -23.79
C VAL A 628 15.43 -12.43 -23.68
N ASN A 629 15.14 -11.37 -24.44
CA ASN A 629 13.80 -10.76 -24.50
C ASN A 629 12.72 -11.75 -24.92
N ALA A 630 12.97 -12.58 -25.94
CA ALA A 630 12.04 -13.62 -26.37
C ALA A 630 11.82 -14.69 -25.28
N ALA A 631 12.87 -15.06 -24.56
CA ALA A 631 12.78 -16.01 -23.45
C ALA A 631 11.97 -15.43 -22.27
N VAL A 632 12.21 -14.17 -21.92
CA VAL A 632 11.44 -13.45 -20.89
C VAL A 632 9.98 -13.34 -21.31
N LEU A 633 9.69 -12.91 -22.53
CA LEU A 633 8.32 -12.82 -23.04
C LEU A 633 7.61 -14.18 -22.93
N LYS A 634 8.26 -15.26 -23.35
CA LYS A 634 7.69 -16.61 -23.25
C LYS A 634 7.40 -17.02 -21.81
N ASP A 635 8.32 -16.75 -20.89
CA ASP A 635 8.14 -17.04 -19.45
C ASP A 635 6.97 -16.23 -18.86
N MET A 636 6.92 -14.94 -19.16
CA MET A 636 5.83 -14.06 -18.75
C MET A 636 4.49 -14.52 -19.31
N GLN A 637 4.40 -14.85 -20.60
CA GLN A 637 3.17 -15.40 -21.19
C GLN A 637 2.71 -16.69 -20.51
N ASN A 638 3.64 -17.56 -20.10
CA ASN A 638 3.30 -18.76 -19.33
C ASN A 638 2.74 -18.41 -17.95
N VAL A 639 3.38 -17.46 -17.23
CA VAL A 639 2.89 -16.95 -15.94
C VAL A 639 1.48 -16.38 -16.09
N GLY A 640 1.23 -15.58 -17.13
CA GLY A 640 -0.10 -15.02 -17.41
C GLY A 640 -1.17 -16.09 -17.61
N ARG A 641 -0.89 -17.11 -18.44
CA ARG A 641 -1.81 -18.24 -18.66
C ARG A 641 -2.06 -19.04 -17.38
N GLN A 642 -1.01 -19.31 -16.60
CA GLN A 642 -1.14 -20.01 -15.32
C GLN A 642 -1.91 -19.19 -14.27
N GLY A 643 -1.78 -17.87 -14.32
CA GLY A 643 -2.54 -16.93 -13.50
C GLY A 643 -4.00 -16.73 -13.96
N GLY A 644 -4.43 -17.41 -15.02
CA GLY A 644 -5.81 -17.36 -15.52
C GLY A 644 -6.15 -16.11 -16.33
N LEU A 645 -5.15 -15.43 -16.91
CA LEU A 645 -5.38 -14.31 -17.82
C LEU A 645 -5.99 -14.81 -19.14
N ALA A 646 -7.00 -14.09 -19.64
CA ALA A 646 -7.61 -14.34 -20.93
C ALA A 646 -6.64 -14.01 -22.08
N GLY A 647 -6.89 -14.53 -23.29
CA GLY A 647 -5.99 -14.36 -24.43
C GLY A 647 -5.65 -12.90 -24.78
N ILE A 648 -6.60 -11.97 -24.59
CA ILE A 648 -6.40 -10.54 -24.79
C ILE A 648 -5.58 -9.87 -23.67
N GLU A 649 -5.62 -10.42 -22.47
CA GLU A 649 -4.87 -9.95 -21.31
C GLU A 649 -3.40 -10.40 -21.33
N ILE A 650 -3.06 -11.38 -22.17
CA ILE A 650 -1.68 -11.88 -22.31
C ILE A 650 -0.83 -10.85 -23.04
N ILE A 651 0.28 -10.43 -22.41
CA ILE A 651 1.23 -9.49 -22.99
C ILE A 651 1.84 -10.01 -24.31
N ASP A 652 2.02 -9.10 -25.25
CA ASP A 652 2.56 -9.37 -26.59
C ASP A 652 4.04 -8.96 -26.74
N GLY A 653 4.55 -8.17 -25.79
CA GLY A 653 5.93 -7.68 -25.79
C GLY A 653 6.45 -7.36 -24.39
N VAL A 654 7.78 -7.34 -24.26
CA VAL A 654 8.49 -6.95 -23.03
C VAL A 654 9.54 -5.89 -23.33
N VAL A 655 9.73 -4.98 -22.38
CA VAL A 655 10.81 -4.00 -22.35
C VAL A 655 11.55 -4.17 -21.03
N LEU A 656 12.85 -4.47 -21.10
CA LEU A 656 13.67 -4.66 -19.91
C LEU A 656 14.40 -3.36 -19.53
N SER A 657 14.27 -2.96 -18.26
CA SER A 657 14.92 -1.79 -17.67
C SER A 657 16.34 -2.14 -17.24
N ASP A 658 17.30 -1.24 -17.53
CA ASP A 658 18.68 -1.27 -17.04
C ASP A 658 18.83 -0.72 -15.61
N GLU A 659 17.89 0.12 -15.18
CA GLU A 659 17.92 0.73 -13.85
C GLU A 659 16.76 0.30 -12.95
N GLU A 660 16.98 0.42 -11.64
CA GLU A 660 15.95 0.27 -10.63
C GLU A 660 15.03 1.49 -10.64
N TRP A 661 13.72 1.27 -10.49
CA TRP A 661 12.76 2.36 -10.39
C TRP A 661 12.71 2.89 -8.97
N THR A 662 12.97 4.18 -8.82
CA THR A 662 13.08 4.84 -7.51
C THR A 662 12.28 6.14 -7.47
N PRO A 663 11.94 6.68 -6.28
CA PRO A 663 11.36 8.01 -6.19
C PRO A 663 12.29 9.07 -6.79
N GLN A 664 13.60 8.91 -6.64
CA GLN A 664 14.62 9.88 -7.05
C GLN A 664 14.72 10.02 -8.58
N ASN A 665 14.56 8.92 -9.34
CA ASN A 665 14.49 8.99 -10.81
C ASN A 665 13.06 9.22 -11.34
N GLY A 666 12.08 9.44 -10.45
CA GLY A 666 10.70 9.76 -10.80
C GLY A 666 9.90 8.61 -11.42
N LEU A 667 10.43 7.37 -11.40
CA LEU A 667 9.77 6.21 -11.99
C LEU A 667 8.77 5.53 -11.04
N VAL A 668 8.92 5.76 -9.73
CA VAL A 668 7.88 5.50 -8.74
C VAL A 668 7.61 6.76 -7.91
N THR A 669 6.46 6.80 -7.26
CA THR A 669 6.10 7.85 -6.29
C THR A 669 6.88 7.69 -4.99
N ALA A 670 6.83 8.69 -4.11
CA ALA A 670 7.40 8.60 -2.76
C ALA A 670 6.83 7.43 -1.93
N ALA A 671 5.60 7.02 -2.22
CA ALA A 671 4.96 5.83 -1.65
C ALA A 671 5.30 4.53 -2.42
N GLN A 672 6.32 4.53 -3.29
CA GLN A 672 6.77 3.40 -4.11
C GLN A 672 5.71 2.85 -5.10
N LYS A 673 4.63 3.61 -5.36
CA LYS A 673 3.63 3.28 -6.40
C LYS A 673 4.18 3.62 -7.79
N LEU A 674 3.83 2.85 -8.81
CA LEU A 674 4.28 3.07 -10.20
C LEU A 674 3.87 4.45 -10.72
N ASN A 675 4.83 5.22 -11.23
CA ASN A 675 4.54 6.41 -12.04
C ASN A 675 4.44 5.98 -13.52
N ARG A 676 3.29 5.40 -13.91
CA ARG A 676 3.07 4.85 -15.26
C ARG A 676 3.41 5.84 -16.38
N LYS A 677 3.03 7.11 -16.20
CA LYS A 677 3.31 8.18 -17.17
C LYS A 677 4.81 8.44 -17.30
N GLY A 678 5.52 8.56 -16.18
CA GLY A 678 6.97 8.76 -16.15
C GLY A 678 7.73 7.57 -16.76
N ILE A 679 7.33 6.35 -16.40
CA ILE A 679 7.89 5.10 -16.95
C ILE A 679 7.68 5.05 -18.47
N LEU A 680 6.44 5.25 -18.95
CA LEU A 680 6.14 5.24 -20.38
C LEU A 680 6.91 6.32 -21.14
N GLN A 681 7.01 7.53 -20.59
CA GLN A 681 7.75 8.63 -21.22
C GLN A 681 9.24 8.28 -21.38
N LYS A 682 9.83 7.61 -20.39
CA LYS A 682 11.24 7.20 -20.42
C LYS A 682 11.50 6.09 -21.45
N TYR A 683 10.63 5.09 -21.50
CA TYR A 683 10.80 3.89 -22.34
C TYR A 683 9.94 3.89 -23.60
N LYS A 684 9.46 5.06 -24.05
CA LYS A 684 8.50 5.17 -25.16
C LYS A 684 9.01 4.52 -26.44
N LYS A 685 10.29 4.68 -26.73
CA LYS A 685 10.94 4.16 -27.94
C LYS A 685 10.99 2.64 -27.95
N GLU A 686 11.26 2.04 -26.80
CA GLU A 686 11.34 0.60 -26.60
C GLU A 686 9.93 -0.02 -26.61
N VAL A 687 8.94 0.67 -26.02
CA VAL A 687 7.52 0.27 -26.08
C VAL A 687 7.02 0.27 -27.53
N ASP A 688 7.34 1.31 -28.31
CA ASP A 688 6.97 1.36 -29.73
C ASP A 688 7.59 0.22 -30.53
N GLN A 689 8.83 -0.15 -30.23
CA GLN A 689 9.48 -1.32 -30.82
C GLN A 689 8.81 -2.63 -30.40
N ALA A 690 8.42 -2.76 -29.13
CA ALA A 690 7.71 -3.94 -28.63
C ALA A 690 6.35 -4.14 -29.30
N TYR A 691 5.67 -3.05 -29.67
CA TYR A 691 4.44 -3.10 -30.49
C TYR A 691 4.69 -3.26 -31.99
N GLY A 692 5.95 -3.24 -32.45
CA GLY A 692 6.27 -3.29 -33.88
C GLY A 692 5.96 -2.00 -34.64
N ILE A 693 5.78 -0.87 -33.95
CA ILE A 693 5.57 0.46 -34.54
C ILE A 693 6.90 0.93 -35.15
N LYS A 694 7.00 0.90 -36.48
CA LYS A 694 8.21 1.36 -37.20
C LYS A 694 8.29 2.90 -37.16
N ASN A 695 9.36 3.41 -36.55
CA ASN A 695 9.64 4.84 -36.47
C ASN A 695 9.79 5.45 -37.89
N PRO A 696 9.00 6.47 -38.29
CA PRO A 696 9.02 7.03 -39.65
C PRO A 696 10.38 7.62 -40.08
N ALA A 697 11.32 7.82 -39.14
CA ALA A 697 12.67 8.29 -39.42
C ALA A 697 13.54 7.30 -40.23
N ARG A 698 13.22 5.99 -40.25
CA ARG A 698 13.97 5.00 -41.06
C ARG A 698 13.45 4.82 -42.48
N GLN A 699 12.28 5.37 -42.80
CA GLN A 699 11.71 5.23 -44.15
C GLN A 699 12.33 6.20 -45.15
N LYS A 700 12.98 7.28 -44.68
CA LYS A 700 13.76 8.17 -45.55
C LYS A 700 15.06 7.53 -46.07
N SER A 701 15.78 6.72 -45.27
CA SER A 701 17.04 6.14 -45.75
C SER A 701 16.86 4.98 -46.75
N CYS A 702 15.77 4.22 -46.66
CA CYS A 702 15.50 3.12 -47.61
C CYS A 702 14.83 3.57 -48.91
N LEU A 703 14.31 4.80 -48.98
CA LEU A 703 13.83 5.42 -50.21
C LEU A 703 14.96 6.16 -50.96
N ASP A 704 15.99 6.61 -50.25
CA ASP A 704 17.16 7.27 -50.85
C ASP A 704 18.19 6.27 -51.43
N GLU A 705 18.28 5.03 -50.92
CA GLU A 705 19.17 3.99 -51.48
C GLU A 705 18.62 3.31 -52.74
N ASN A 706 17.29 3.27 -52.93
CA ASN A 706 16.69 2.71 -54.16
C ASN A 706 16.61 3.72 -55.32
N HIS A 707 17.04 4.97 -55.11
CA HIS A 707 17.10 5.99 -56.16
C HIS A 707 18.52 6.26 -56.71
N SER A 708 19.56 5.65 -56.13
CA SER A 708 20.95 5.82 -56.59
C SER A 708 21.42 4.76 -57.61
N GLU A 709 20.67 3.68 -57.85
CA GLU A 709 21.05 2.61 -58.81
C GLU A 709 20.33 2.63 -60.17
N ARG A 710 19.53 3.67 -60.48
CA ARG A 710 18.96 3.84 -61.82
C ARG A 710 19.14 5.26 -62.34
N ARG A 711 20.37 5.63 -62.69
CA ARG A 711 20.67 6.71 -63.65
C ARG A 711 22.12 6.65 -64.14
N SER A 712 22.38 5.68 -65.02
CA SER A 712 23.55 5.68 -65.91
C SER A 712 23.14 5.21 -67.31
N SER A 713 22.42 6.04 -68.05
CA SER A 713 22.49 6.06 -69.53
C SER A 713 21.71 7.24 -70.14
N GLN A 714 22.47 8.02 -70.91
CA GLN A 714 22.11 8.83 -72.09
C GLN A 714 21.14 10.03 -71.98
N ARG A 715 21.78 11.21 -72.07
CA ARG A 715 21.34 12.46 -72.72
C ARG A 715 20.37 12.25 -73.89
N ILE A 716 19.34 13.11 -73.97
CA ILE A 716 18.99 13.97 -75.13
C ILE A 716 18.41 15.29 -74.56
N GLU A 717 18.66 16.38 -75.26
CA GLU A 717 18.57 17.80 -74.87
C GLU A 717 17.24 18.51 -75.21
N LEU A 718 16.90 19.53 -74.39
CA LEU A 718 16.16 20.80 -74.66
C LEU A 718 14.62 20.80 -74.82
N PRO A 719 13.91 21.96 -74.62
CA PRO A 719 14.09 23.05 -73.63
C PRO A 719 12.75 23.48 -72.93
N ILE A 720 12.90 24.31 -71.87
CA ILE A 720 11.86 25.03 -71.08
C ILE A 720 11.30 26.23 -71.92
N PRO A 721 10.03 26.69 -71.78
CA PRO A 721 9.62 27.73 -70.80
C PRO A 721 8.14 27.55 -70.32
N GLY A 722 7.62 28.13 -69.24
CA GLY A 722 8.07 29.16 -68.31
C GLY A 722 6.97 29.44 -67.26
N THR A 723 7.39 30.09 -66.18
CA THR A 723 6.71 31.18 -65.45
C THR A 723 5.19 31.08 -65.15
N HIS A 724 4.79 30.93 -63.88
CA HIS A 724 4.55 32.04 -62.95
C HIS A 724 3.89 31.56 -61.64
N THR A 725 4.24 32.29 -60.60
CA THR A 725 3.95 32.16 -59.16
C THR A 725 2.49 32.52 -58.78
N PRO A 726 2.08 32.30 -57.51
CA PRO A 726 0.73 31.91 -57.06
C PRO A 726 -0.07 33.15 -56.58
N PRO A 727 -1.26 33.07 -55.91
CA PRO A 727 -1.31 32.66 -54.49
C PRO A 727 -2.69 32.19 -53.93
N GLN A 728 -2.66 31.93 -52.62
CA GLN A 728 -3.69 32.25 -51.61
C GLN A 728 -4.84 31.27 -51.27
N CYS A 729 -4.71 30.83 -50.03
CA CYS A 729 -5.67 30.29 -49.10
C CYS A 729 -6.86 31.24 -48.82
N ARG A 730 -8.08 30.69 -48.72
CA ARG A 730 -9.12 31.18 -47.78
C ARG A 730 -10.14 30.10 -47.43
N ARG A 731 -10.40 29.98 -46.13
CA ARG A 731 -11.46 29.24 -45.44
C ARG A 731 -12.85 29.49 -46.02
N LYS A 732 -13.75 28.51 -45.89
CA LYS A 732 -15.14 28.72 -45.47
C LYS A 732 -15.77 27.45 -44.86
N GLN A 733 -16.47 27.65 -43.75
CA GLN A 733 -17.42 26.74 -43.10
C GLN A 733 -18.59 26.41 -44.04
N MET A 734 -19.24 25.25 -43.84
CA MET A 734 -20.70 25.17 -43.73
C MET A 734 -21.16 23.81 -43.18
N SER A 735 -22.17 23.91 -42.31
CA SER A 735 -23.05 22.89 -41.75
C SER A 735 -23.93 22.20 -42.79
N THR A 736 -24.43 20.99 -42.50
CA THR A 736 -25.85 20.59 -42.67
C THR A 736 -26.14 19.22 -42.05
N SER A 737 -27.21 19.19 -41.26
CA SER A 737 -28.00 18.05 -40.79
C SER A 737 -28.85 17.42 -41.89
N TYR A 738 -29.15 16.11 -41.83
CA TYR A 738 -30.39 15.54 -42.39
C TYR A 738 -30.81 14.25 -41.66
N VAL A 739 -32.13 14.16 -41.45
CA VAL A 739 -32.95 13.08 -40.88
C VAL A 739 -33.41 12.12 -42.00
N GLY A 740 -33.66 10.84 -41.69
CA GLY A 740 -34.37 9.91 -42.57
C GLY A 740 -34.92 8.68 -41.85
N GLU A 741 -36.21 8.41 -42.04
CA GLU A 741 -37.09 7.49 -41.29
C GLU A 741 -37.13 6.03 -41.79
N ARG A 742 -37.88 5.23 -40.99
CA ARG A 742 -38.22 3.79 -40.98
C ARG A 742 -38.87 3.23 -42.26
N LEU A 743 -38.81 1.88 -42.45
CA LEU A 743 -39.94 0.89 -42.37
C LEU A 743 -39.50 -0.56 -42.78
N PRO A 744 -40.31 -1.63 -42.58
CA PRO A 744 -39.92 -2.86 -41.86
C PRO A 744 -39.97 -4.15 -42.71
N CYS A 745 -39.66 -5.31 -42.11
CA CYS A 745 -40.06 -6.61 -42.65
C CYS A 745 -40.52 -7.61 -41.57
N GLN A 746 -41.56 -8.36 -41.92
CA GLN A 746 -42.39 -9.24 -41.10
C GLN A 746 -41.78 -10.64 -40.85
N SER A 747 -42.37 -11.33 -39.87
CA SER A 747 -42.15 -12.72 -39.42
C SER A 747 -42.69 -13.79 -40.40
N PRO A 748 -42.55 -15.11 -40.10
CA PRO A 748 -43.57 -15.78 -39.27
C PRO A 748 -43.11 -16.94 -38.33
N LEU A 749 -43.89 -17.08 -37.23
CA LEU A 749 -44.35 -18.29 -36.49
C LEU A 749 -43.39 -19.48 -36.21
N THR A 750 -43.37 -20.07 -35.01
CA THR A 750 -44.42 -21.02 -34.54
C THR A 750 -44.34 -21.36 -33.01
N MET A 751 -45.49 -21.19 -32.33
CA MET A 751 -46.17 -21.96 -31.22
C MET A 751 -45.37 -22.57 -30.04
N TYR A 752 -45.59 -22.11 -28.80
CA TYR A 752 -46.60 -22.48 -27.77
C TYR A 752 -46.25 -23.71 -26.91
N LEU A 753 -46.12 -23.49 -25.59
CA LEU A 753 -46.78 -24.28 -24.53
C LEU A 753 -46.58 -23.59 -23.17
N ASP A 754 -47.65 -22.96 -22.68
CA ASP A 754 -47.88 -22.63 -21.26
C ASP A 754 -48.30 -23.89 -20.51
N LEU A 755 -47.88 -24.04 -19.24
CA LEU A 755 -48.66 -24.58 -18.11
C LEU A 755 -47.90 -24.37 -16.77
N PRO A 756 -48.52 -23.81 -15.71
CA PRO A 756 -48.06 -23.84 -14.31
C PRO A 756 -48.93 -24.83 -13.46
N PRO A 757 -48.91 -24.82 -12.12
CA PRO A 757 -47.83 -24.98 -11.13
C PRO A 757 -48.06 -26.24 -10.24
N THR A 758 -47.06 -26.67 -9.44
CA THR A 758 -47.31 -27.63 -8.34
C THR A 758 -46.58 -27.28 -7.05
N HIS A 759 -47.39 -27.13 -5.99
CA HIS A 759 -47.06 -27.09 -4.57
C HIS A 759 -46.46 -28.40 -4.05
N GLN A 760 -45.49 -28.30 -3.13
CA GLN A 760 -45.20 -29.16 -1.96
C GLN A 760 -44.05 -28.45 -1.20
N GLY A 761 -43.98 -28.16 0.10
CA GLY A 761 -44.77 -28.58 1.26
C GLY A 761 -43.83 -29.02 2.41
N TYR A 762 -43.64 -28.16 3.42
CA TYR A 762 -43.23 -28.40 4.84
C TYR A 762 -41.79 -28.78 5.24
N PRO A 763 -41.41 -28.59 6.54
CA PRO A 763 -41.79 -27.60 7.58
C PRO A 763 -40.54 -26.84 8.12
N GLY A 764 -40.57 -25.73 8.86
CA GLY A 764 -41.48 -25.31 9.93
C GLY A 764 -40.96 -25.75 11.31
N PHE A 765 -39.98 -25.02 11.89
CA PHE A 765 -39.67 -25.09 13.33
C PHE A 765 -39.67 -23.68 13.92
N ALA A 766 -40.67 -23.44 14.77
CA ALA A 766 -40.76 -22.28 15.65
C ALA A 766 -40.45 -22.74 17.08
N PHE A 767 -39.66 -21.96 17.83
CA PHE A 767 -39.78 -21.90 19.28
C PHE A 767 -39.42 -20.49 19.80
N ALA A 768 -40.47 -19.82 20.26
CA ALA A 768 -40.61 -19.05 21.49
C ALA A 768 -39.59 -17.97 21.89
N SER A 769 -40.12 -16.75 21.87
CA SER A 769 -39.83 -15.56 22.66
C SER A 769 -39.78 -15.75 24.18
N ARG A 770 -38.91 -14.97 24.86
CA ARG A 770 -38.98 -14.36 26.22
C ARG A 770 -37.58 -13.78 26.49
N GLY A 771 -37.32 -12.56 26.95
CA GLY A 771 -38.07 -11.38 27.37
C GLY A 771 -37.03 -10.32 27.81
N GLU A 772 -37.36 -9.05 27.68
CA GLU A 772 -36.66 -7.89 28.28
C GLU A 772 -37.56 -7.29 29.39
N PRO A 773 -37.16 -6.23 30.14
CA PRO A 773 -35.88 -5.96 30.79
C PRO A 773 -36.10 -5.52 32.27
N SER A 774 -35.05 -5.31 33.07
CA SER A 774 -35.17 -4.56 34.34
C SER A 774 -33.99 -3.61 34.55
N GLN A 775 -34.28 -2.31 34.55
CA GLN A 775 -33.44 -1.24 35.06
C GLN A 775 -33.59 -1.13 36.59
N ILE A 776 -32.49 -0.95 37.33
CA ILE A 776 -32.40 -0.07 38.52
C ILE A 776 -30.95 0.46 38.62
N THR A 777 -30.80 1.78 38.75
CA THR A 777 -29.54 2.55 38.93
C THR A 777 -29.32 2.94 40.42
N PRO A 778 -28.41 3.86 40.80
CA PRO A 778 -27.11 3.57 41.44
C PRO A 778 -26.96 4.18 42.86
N HIS A 779 -25.95 3.83 43.66
CA HIS A 779 -25.50 4.72 44.76
C HIS A 779 -24.07 4.42 45.32
N THR A 780 -23.22 5.46 45.25
CA THR A 780 -22.26 6.02 46.25
C THR A 780 -20.96 5.31 46.72
N THR A 781 -19.83 5.84 46.22
CA THR A 781 -18.68 6.54 46.89
C THR A 781 -17.85 5.97 48.06
N TRP A 782 -16.50 6.08 47.86
CA TRP A 782 -15.38 6.38 48.79
C TRP A 782 -14.97 5.34 49.86
N LYS A 783 -13.70 5.11 50.26
CA LYS A 783 -12.29 5.34 49.80
C LYS A 783 -11.38 4.53 50.79
N PRO A 784 -10.03 4.61 50.79
CA PRO A 784 -9.12 3.45 50.84
C PRO A 784 -8.50 3.17 52.22
N ASN A 785 -7.82 2.03 52.37
CA ASN A 785 -6.79 1.86 53.40
C ASN A 785 -5.51 1.22 52.84
N ASN A 786 -4.41 1.94 53.08
CA ASN A 786 -3.04 1.44 53.07
C ASN A 786 -2.90 0.19 53.94
N ILE A 787 -2.00 -0.72 53.55
CA ILE A 787 -0.95 -1.32 54.40
C ILE A 787 0.03 -2.06 53.47
N ASN A 788 1.28 -1.63 53.52
CA ASN A 788 2.49 -2.43 53.33
C ASN A 788 3.27 -2.29 54.67
N PRO A 789 4.31 -3.06 55.02
CA PRO A 789 5.04 -4.06 54.21
C PRO A 789 5.35 -5.38 54.97
N THR A 790 5.92 -6.39 54.30
CA THR A 790 7.21 -7.02 54.69
C THR A 790 7.60 -8.17 53.77
N HIS A 791 8.90 -8.20 53.47
CA HIS A 791 9.75 -9.28 52.94
C HIS A 791 9.23 -10.73 53.04
N ASP A 792 9.42 -11.51 51.96
CA ASP A 792 10.30 -12.68 52.07
C ASP A 792 10.92 -13.10 50.72
N ARG A 793 12.13 -13.66 50.81
CA ARG A 793 12.96 -14.24 49.75
C ARG A 793 12.43 -15.62 49.37
N GLY A 794 12.67 -16.06 48.14
CA GLY A 794 12.49 -17.48 47.81
C GLY A 794 12.60 -17.85 46.34
N SER A 795 13.83 -18.05 45.89
CA SER A 795 14.19 -18.81 44.69
C SER A 795 13.52 -20.19 44.61
N LYS A 796 13.07 -20.64 43.43
CA LYS A 796 13.55 -21.85 42.76
C LYS A 796 12.84 -22.12 41.42
N GLU A 797 13.62 -22.71 40.54
CA GLU A 797 13.37 -23.13 39.16
C GLU A 797 12.19 -24.09 38.99
N CYS A 798 11.46 -23.93 37.88
CA CYS A 798 11.15 -24.94 36.87
C CYS A 798 10.54 -24.24 35.63
#